data_AF-F0FB47-F1
#
_entry.id   AF-F0FB47-F1
#
_cell.length_a   1.000
_cell.length_b   1.000
_cell.length_c   1.000
_cell.angle_alpha   90.00
_cell.angle_beta   90.00
_cell.angle_gamma   90.00
#
_symmetry.space_group_name_H-M   'P 1'
#
loop_
_entity.id
_entity.type
_entity.pdbx_description
1 polymer ?
#
loop_
_entity_poly.entity_id
_entity_poly.type
_entity_poly.pdbx_seq_one_letter_code
_entity_poly.pdbx_strand_id
1 'polypeptide(L)'
;MIEIYGSDNHLKCRIEPADNSQQDKTLGGDNLLSLSFTHHSFVQLDVNDWCEFEGERYWLQERYLPTQKSEREWDYDLKFYGVESLIKRLLVLKNPDGENEAVFTLTAPASEHVRLIVGCINAGMGTSDWKTGSVVATENLTVDYSGTFCDEGLRKVAEAAKTEWWVEGQTVNVCRCEHGEELTLRYPESITQLERDTADGVKFYTRLFPMGSTRNIDRAKYGSMRLQLPGGQKYVDMNVEKYGIFHHYEEAAFSHIYPRRIGTVSSVRESSVKDNEGKPFKIYWFKDSALPFNPNDYEIGGLVKHVVFQSGELDGRDFEVNYHADTQEFEIITTWPYDDEMQMPGGNLIPKAGDKYILWNIRMPDEYYGLAEQEFLAAVEAFNAKHCIDTSVYKCPTHHVWIERNRVQLYIGRRIRLESQQYFPEAGFRSSRITRISRSVTLPSQMNLEISDATSTGSMTRINDGINEAKSYAMSALGAVPDIIRSGESTLPTDTNLFSARRSQKEFLSKKEEDVAQQLITFLKGIGLGADGRFSVNADGVALLSRILVGNYVKGSSGAGIYADGQGNYHIEGDYVHVRKQLTAEEVQLMKSTHINGRIINSPGSFTISRVEKTDGGWRCYFTQQDGEGRMISNTMGMDDYAYCETFNLVNQQGRLSNHYWHRRVFGLGADYVDICDNTDADDYASGSDEPQAGDEVSTLGNRTDPARRHAIVQAAAGTGSPYYRMYVGIRSFSLPKPKIQMSPTEGSWWMVTDEHGNDMPMEEYIASLKSQVSAVQEQADRQLVIWFGDAVPSATAEPAGEWTDEATKEMHLHDIYYNRSYAETGGGRAYSFEKNPDGSYSWHEITDADVLKSLEAAQRAQDTADGKRRVFVREQPVPPYDKGDQWSNATYEGRYQNDLLVCVRTKAKDESFDIDDWSPSQALTSAQFKSEIKTAADKISATVTNLKNGLVEVGFELDGEKKSFTVTAENFKVQTPEGKVALMTSDGKVNADLIEARSVRTLPGANGLHIDMREGTFDILTADNRKGISMTVDENGFPHLVFFDREGRAKYDLGYTGLKELVSAYRAAYWTRRRLVDVTGRGLAAVWPKTARGREWHEYHAAFHYVTGKLGEHAEEDGRLFELEDFAAPIPDGWYTDENLEGQFLAGGGETVDDGDPNGVPGPRVYGVKIGRTEGGRFTRKGLTVWFRVVNGRASFCDTEGKPLAVGLLQDYPFQPDI
;
A
#
# COMPACT_ATOMS: atom_id res chain seq x y z
N MET A 1 17.08 -3.73 8.71
CA MET A 1 16.72 -3.78 10.15
C MET A 1 15.44 -2.98 10.33
N ILE A 2 14.45 -3.54 11.02
CA ILE A 2 13.16 -2.89 11.33
C ILE A 2 13.10 -2.63 12.83
N GLU A 3 12.55 -1.49 13.21
CA GLU A 3 12.31 -1.12 14.60
C GLU A 3 10.82 -1.28 14.91
N ILE A 4 10.52 -2.03 15.98
CA ILE A 4 9.15 -2.24 16.46
C ILE A 4 8.95 -1.43 17.73
N TYR A 5 7.94 -0.57 17.72
CA TYR A 5 7.57 0.33 18.80
C TYR A 5 6.29 -0.14 19.47
N GLY A 6 6.20 0.10 20.77
CA GLY A 6 4.96 -0.04 21.52
C GLY A 6 3.93 1.01 21.09
N SER A 7 2.66 0.77 21.40
CA SER A 7 1.59 1.77 21.27
C SER A 7 1.85 3.06 22.07
N ASP A 8 2.76 3.03 23.05
CA ASP A 8 3.28 4.17 23.83
C ASP A 8 4.46 4.91 23.15
N ASN A 9 4.81 4.52 21.92
CA ASN A 9 5.94 5.01 21.12
C ASN A 9 7.33 4.70 21.70
N HIS A 10 7.46 3.80 22.67
CA HIS A 10 8.77 3.31 23.10
C HIS A 10 9.25 2.14 22.24
N LEU A 11 10.55 2.13 21.90
CA LEU A 11 11.16 1.03 21.15
C LEU A 11 11.10 -0.27 21.96
N LYS A 12 10.44 -1.30 21.44
CA LYS A 12 10.37 -2.64 22.06
C LYS A 12 11.50 -3.55 21.62
N CYS A 13 11.76 -3.62 20.31
CA CYS A 13 12.87 -4.42 19.77
C CYS A 13 13.31 -3.95 18.39
N ARG A 14 14.51 -4.42 17.99
CA ARG A 14 15.08 -4.25 16.65
C ARG A 14 15.23 -5.62 16.03
N ILE A 15 14.75 -5.77 14.79
CA ILE A 15 14.66 -7.08 14.14
C ILE A 15 15.36 -7.06 12.78
N GLU A 16 15.95 -8.18 12.44
CA GLU A 16 16.42 -8.49 11.10
C GLU A 16 15.41 -9.45 10.47
N PRO A 17 14.60 -8.98 9.50
CA PRO A 17 13.58 -9.82 8.89
C PRO A 17 14.25 -10.91 8.03
N ALA A 18 13.68 -12.11 8.06
CA ALA A 18 14.07 -13.20 7.19
C ALA A 18 13.58 -12.96 5.76
N ASP A 19 14.17 -13.66 4.79
CA ASP A 19 13.93 -13.47 3.34
C ASP A 19 12.49 -13.77 2.89
N ASN A 20 11.71 -14.49 3.70
CA ASN A 20 10.29 -14.74 3.47
C ASN A 20 9.38 -13.60 3.98
N SER A 21 9.95 -12.56 4.59
CA SER A 21 9.20 -11.37 5.03
C SER A 21 8.84 -10.53 3.81
N GLN A 22 7.56 -10.17 3.70
CA GLN A 22 7.02 -9.50 2.53
C GLN A 22 5.94 -8.48 2.87
N GLN A 23 5.83 -7.45 2.05
CA GLN A 23 4.71 -6.52 2.02
C GLN A 23 3.80 -6.88 0.84
N ASP A 24 2.51 -7.07 1.08
CA ASP A 24 1.49 -7.32 0.06
C ASP A 24 0.47 -6.18 0.06
N LYS A 25 0.34 -5.49 -1.08
CA LYS A 25 -0.63 -4.42 -1.33
C LYS A 25 -1.53 -4.76 -2.49
N THR A 26 -2.83 -4.60 -2.30
CA THR A 26 -3.84 -4.89 -3.33
C THR A 26 -4.82 -3.73 -3.49
N LEU A 27 -5.17 -3.38 -4.73
CA LEU A 27 -6.20 -2.39 -5.04
C LEU A 27 -7.55 -2.77 -4.41
N GLY A 28 -8.15 -1.85 -3.66
CA GLY A 28 -9.42 -2.09 -2.94
C GLY A 28 -9.34 -3.20 -1.88
N GLY A 29 -8.13 -3.56 -1.45
CA GLY A 29 -7.86 -4.66 -0.53
C GLY A 29 -6.92 -4.25 0.61
N ASP A 30 -6.27 -5.25 1.21
CA ASP A 30 -5.35 -5.01 2.33
C ASP A 30 -3.95 -4.56 1.87
N ASN A 31 -3.30 -3.84 2.78
CA ASN A 31 -1.87 -3.60 2.82
C ASN A 31 -1.30 -4.29 4.06
N LEU A 32 -0.60 -5.40 3.85
CA LEU A 32 -0.10 -6.28 4.90
C LEU A 32 1.42 -6.35 4.86
N LEU A 33 2.05 -6.21 6.02
CA LEU A 33 3.47 -6.44 6.22
C LEU A 33 3.64 -7.71 7.05
N SER A 34 4.04 -8.80 6.40
CA SER A 34 4.34 -10.08 7.04
C SER A 34 5.82 -10.12 7.40
N LEU A 35 6.12 -10.25 8.70
CA LEU A 35 7.49 -10.29 9.22
C LEU A 35 7.74 -11.64 9.88
N SER A 36 8.79 -12.32 9.42
CA SER A 36 9.35 -13.50 10.07
C SER A 36 10.75 -13.19 10.57
N PHE A 37 11.06 -13.46 11.84
CA PHE A 37 12.38 -13.24 12.42
C PHE A 37 12.57 -14.05 13.71
N THR A 38 13.82 -14.15 14.16
CA THR A 38 14.18 -14.78 15.43
C THR A 38 14.76 -13.73 16.37
N HIS A 39 14.44 -13.81 17.67
CA HIS A 39 14.94 -12.89 18.69
C HIS A 39 15.48 -13.64 19.92
N HIS A 40 16.52 -13.09 20.56
CA HIS A 40 17.22 -13.75 21.68
C HIS A 40 16.56 -13.57 23.06
N SER A 41 15.55 -12.73 23.13
CA SER A 41 14.72 -12.52 24.32
C SER A 41 13.24 -12.56 23.96
N PHE A 42 12.43 -12.99 24.91
CA PHE A 42 10.97 -12.90 24.79
C PHE A 42 10.56 -11.43 24.74
N VAL A 43 9.87 -11.04 23.67
CA VAL A 43 9.29 -9.70 23.48
C VAL A 43 7.82 -9.90 23.20
N GLN A 44 6.99 -9.39 24.11
CA GLN A 44 5.55 -9.39 23.90
C GLN A 44 5.15 -8.23 23.00
N LEU A 45 4.43 -8.56 21.92
CA LEU A 45 3.85 -7.58 21.02
C LEU A 45 2.35 -7.51 21.25
N ASP A 46 1.85 -6.31 21.52
CA ASP A 46 0.46 -6.03 21.89
C ASP A 46 -0.26 -5.31 20.75
N VAL A 47 -1.60 -5.24 20.86
CA VAL A 47 -2.44 -4.53 19.88
C VAL A 47 -1.98 -3.07 19.74
N ASN A 48 -1.91 -2.58 18.51
CA ASN A 48 -1.45 -1.23 18.13
C ASN A 48 0.05 -0.97 18.32
N ASP A 49 0.86 -1.96 18.69
CA ASP A 49 2.30 -1.89 18.43
C ASP A 49 2.53 -1.71 16.93
N TRP A 50 3.58 -0.98 16.57
CA TRP A 50 3.77 -0.53 15.19
C TRP A 50 5.23 -0.56 14.75
N CYS A 51 5.42 -0.59 13.43
CA CYS A 51 6.72 -0.42 12.80
C CYS A 51 6.58 0.41 11.52
N GLU A 52 7.70 0.87 10.98
CA GLU A 52 7.76 1.59 9.70
C GLU A 52 8.53 0.78 8.65
N PHE A 53 8.00 0.75 7.44
CA PHE A 53 8.61 0.10 6.28
C PHE A 53 8.30 0.89 5.00
N GLU A 54 9.34 1.21 4.22
CA GLU A 54 9.23 1.97 2.96
C GLU A 54 8.44 3.30 3.08
N GLY A 55 8.58 3.99 4.21
CA GLY A 55 7.92 5.28 4.47
C GLY A 55 6.47 5.18 4.96
N GLU A 56 5.96 3.97 5.18
CA GLU A 56 4.62 3.72 5.70
C GLU A 56 4.66 3.05 7.06
N ARG A 57 3.64 3.35 7.87
CA ARG A 57 3.46 2.77 9.20
C ARG A 57 2.49 1.60 9.15
N TYR A 58 2.81 0.58 9.94
CA TYR A 58 2.09 -0.68 10.03
C TYR A 58 1.80 -1.03 11.48
N TRP A 59 0.59 -1.51 11.79
CA TRP A 59 0.13 -1.79 13.16
C TRP A 59 -0.31 -3.24 13.35
N LEU A 60 -0.07 -3.76 14.55
CA LEU A 60 -0.58 -5.05 15.00
C LEU A 60 -2.08 -4.95 15.35
N GLN A 61 -2.90 -5.92 14.92
CA GLN A 61 -4.35 -5.95 15.26
C GLN A 61 -4.66 -6.82 16.46
N GLU A 62 -3.79 -7.78 16.77
CA GLU A 62 -4.01 -8.78 17.81
C GLU A 62 -2.72 -8.97 18.60
N ARG A 63 -2.85 -9.31 19.87
CA ARG A 63 -1.68 -9.60 20.71
C ARG A 63 -0.97 -10.84 20.18
N TYR A 64 0.34 -10.76 20.00
CA TYR A 64 1.16 -11.85 19.49
C TYR A 64 2.10 -12.41 20.56
N LEU A 65 2.13 -13.74 20.65
CA LEU A 65 3.05 -14.48 21.51
C LEU A 65 3.98 -15.32 20.63
N PRO A 66 5.31 -15.14 20.71
CA PRO A 66 6.26 -15.87 19.89
C PRO A 66 6.37 -17.35 20.27
N THR A 67 6.84 -18.15 19.32
CA THR A 67 7.12 -19.57 19.55
C THR A 67 8.48 -19.72 20.23
N GLN A 68 8.52 -20.37 21.40
CA GLN A 68 9.77 -20.66 22.08
C GLN A 68 10.54 -21.80 21.39
N LYS A 69 11.75 -21.53 20.89
CA LYS A 69 12.66 -22.55 20.34
C LYS A 69 13.63 -23.08 21.39
N SER A 70 14.11 -22.20 22.27
CA SER A 70 14.97 -22.56 23.40
C SER A 70 14.81 -21.57 24.56
N GLU A 71 15.61 -21.70 25.63
CA GLU A 71 15.64 -20.71 26.73
C GLU A 71 16.08 -19.31 26.26
N ARG A 72 16.71 -19.19 25.08
CA ARG A 72 17.29 -17.94 24.57
C ARG A 72 16.92 -17.63 23.12
N GLU A 73 15.92 -18.30 22.57
CA GLU A 73 15.56 -18.16 21.15
C GLU A 73 14.06 -18.27 20.96
N TRP A 74 13.50 -17.28 20.28
CA TRP A 74 12.07 -17.11 20.06
C TRP A 74 11.82 -16.77 18.60
N ASP A 75 10.94 -17.53 17.95
CA ASP A 75 10.54 -17.33 16.57
C ASP A 75 9.25 -16.51 16.49
N TYR A 76 9.26 -15.56 15.57
CA TYR A 76 8.17 -14.64 15.28
C TYR A 76 7.75 -14.82 13.82
N ASP A 77 6.45 -14.94 13.60
CA ASP A 77 5.77 -14.94 12.32
C ASP A 77 4.43 -14.22 12.53
N LEU A 78 4.36 -12.95 12.14
CA LEU A 78 3.22 -12.09 12.41
C LEU A 78 2.95 -11.12 11.26
N LYS A 79 1.73 -10.58 11.24
CA LYS A 79 1.24 -9.63 10.24
C LYS A 79 0.94 -8.29 10.88
N PHE A 80 1.55 -7.25 10.36
CA PHE A 80 1.15 -5.88 10.61
C PHE A 80 0.30 -5.35 9.44
N TYR A 81 -0.54 -4.37 9.73
CA TYR A 81 -1.59 -3.89 8.85
C TYR A 81 -1.37 -2.41 8.58
N GLY A 82 -1.36 -2.00 7.31
CA GLY A 82 -1.27 -0.62 6.90
C GLY A 82 -2.53 0.18 7.24
N VAL A 83 -2.47 1.49 7.05
CA VAL A 83 -3.52 2.44 7.45
C VAL A 83 -4.85 2.16 6.73
N GLU A 84 -4.81 1.73 5.46
CA GLU A 84 -5.99 1.32 4.68
C GLU A 84 -6.67 0.05 5.22
N SER A 85 -5.93 -0.84 5.88
CA SER A 85 -6.47 -2.07 6.47
C SER A 85 -7.11 -1.82 7.85
N LEU A 86 -6.79 -0.69 8.50
CA LEU A 86 -7.31 -0.36 9.84
C LEU A 86 -8.76 0.13 9.82
N ILE A 87 -9.24 0.66 8.69
CA ILE A 87 -10.62 1.16 8.55
C ILE A 87 -11.67 0.03 8.72
N LYS A 88 -11.25 -1.22 8.52
CA LYS A 88 -12.07 -2.44 8.73
C LYS A 88 -12.55 -2.61 10.17
N ARG A 89 -11.95 -1.90 11.12
CA ARG A 89 -12.34 -1.93 12.54
C ARG A 89 -13.50 -0.98 12.86
N LEU A 90 -13.85 -0.09 11.94
CA LEU A 90 -14.72 1.06 12.19
C LEU A 90 -16.04 0.93 11.44
N LEU A 91 -17.16 1.20 12.11
CA LEU A 91 -18.49 1.20 11.50
C LEU A 91 -18.78 2.53 10.81
N VAL A 92 -19.59 2.48 9.75
CA VAL A 92 -20.23 3.69 9.21
C VAL A 92 -21.40 4.06 10.13
N LEU A 93 -21.34 5.24 10.73
CA LEU A 93 -22.29 5.71 11.74
C LEU A 93 -22.90 7.04 11.30
N LYS A 94 -24.22 7.16 11.35
CA LYS A 94 -24.91 8.44 11.13
C LYS A 94 -25.09 9.14 12.47
N ASN A 95 -24.63 10.39 12.53
CA ASN A 95 -24.67 11.21 13.74
C ASN A 95 -25.45 12.52 13.53
N PRO A 96 -26.80 12.48 13.46
CA PRO A 96 -27.61 13.70 13.45
C PRO A 96 -27.50 14.45 14.79
N ASP A 97 -27.48 13.70 15.91
CA ASP A 97 -27.56 14.24 17.27
C ASP A 97 -26.59 13.54 18.28
N GLY A 98 -25.63 12.75 17.79
CA GLY A 98 -24.65 12.02 18.62
C GLY A 98 -25.05 10.59 19.04
N GLU A 99 -26.15 10.07 18.50
CA GLU A 99 -26.69 8.72 18.81
C GLU A 99 -25.91 7.56 18.18
N ASN A 100 -24.96 7.81 17.25
CA ASN A 100 -24.18 6.78 16.54
C ASN A 100 -25.06 5.68 15.89
N GLU A 101 -25.99 6.09 15.02
CA GLU A 101 -26.90 5.16 14.33
C GLU A 101 -26.10 4.29 13.33
N ALA A 102 -26.02 2.98 13.60
CA ALA A 102 -25.33 2.00 12.75
C ALA A 102 -26.28 1.27 11.77
N VAL A 103 -27.56 1.61 11.77
CA VAL A 103 -28.61 0.99 10.95
C VAL A 103 -29.40 2.09 10.28
N PHE A 104 -28.99 2.45 9.07
CA PHE A 104 -29.65 3.49 8.29
C PHE A 104 -29.38 3.31 6.81
N THR A 105 -30.25 3.88 5.99
CA THR A 105 -30.04 4.05 4.55
C THR A 105 -29.76 5.53 4.28
N LEU A 106 -28.79 5.81 3.40
CA LEU A 106 -28.51 7.16 2.92
C LEU A 106 -28.76 7.21 1.41
N THR A 107 -29.46 8.26 0.97
CA THR A 107 -29.67 8.57 -0.45
C THR A 107 -28.97 9.89 -0.76
N ALA A 108 -27.73 9.84 -1.27
CA ALA A 108 -26.90 11.02 -1.51
C ALA A 108 -25.90 10.81 -2.67
N PRO A 109 -25.27 11.85 -3.22
CA PRO A 109 -24.22 11.67 -4.22
C PRO A 109 -23.01 10.93 -3.61
N ALA A 110 -22.24 10.20 -4.42
CA ALA A 110 -21.08 9.41 -3.96
C ALA A 110 -20.13 10.22 -3.07
N SER A 111 -19.92 11.51 -3.37
CA SER A 111 -19.09 12.41 -2.56
C SER A 111 -19.57 12.57 -1.12
N GLU A 112 -20.88 12.62 -0.89
CA GLU A 112 -21.44 12.74 0.47
C GLU A 112 -21.38 11.41 1.23
N HIS A 113 -21.54 10.29 0.53
CA HIS A 113 -21.28 8.97 1.11
C HIS A 113 -19.83 8.82 1.57
N VAL A 114 -18.86 9.20 0.72
CA VAL A 114 -17.43 9.13 1.08
C VAL A 114 -17.11 10.09 2.22
N ARG A 115 -17.65 11.32 2.22
CA ARG A 115 -17.47 12.25 3.34
C ARG A 115 -17.98 11.69 4.66
N LEU A 116 -19.15 11.04 4.66
CA LEU A 116 -19.68 10.38 5.86
C LEU A 116 -18.70 9.32 6.36
N ILE A 117 -18.25 8.44 5.47
CA ILE A 117 -17.34 7.33 5.82
C ILE A 117 -15.99 7.87 6.32
N VAL A 118 -15.40 8.86 5.65
CA VAL A 118 -14.17 9.52 6.09
C VAL A 118 -14.35 10.19 7.46
N GLY A 119 -15.52 10.79 7.72
CA GLY A 119 -15.90 11.32 9.03
C GLY A 119 -15.92 10.23 10.11
N CYS A 120 -16.50 9.07 9.83
CA CYS A 120 -16.50 7.92 10.73
C CYS A 120 -15.10 7.37 10.98
N ILE A 121 -14.26 7.29 9.94
CA ILE A 121 -12.86 6.86 10.07
C ILE A 121 -12.08 7.79 11.00
N ASN A 122 -12.18 9.10 10.76
CA ASN A 122 -11.55 10.13 11.59
C ASN A 122 -12.03 10.06 13.05
N ALA A 123 -13.33 9.95 13.28
CA ALA A 123 -13.91 9.81 14.61
C ALA A 123 -13.43 8.53 15.31
N GLY A 124 -13.42 7.39 14.61
CA GLY A 124 -12.99 6.10 15.15
C GLY A 124 -11.49 6.00 15.43
N MET A 125 -10.66 6.73 14.68
CA MET A 125 -9.21 6.78 14.88
C MET A 125 -8.75 7.97 15.75
N GLY A 126 -9.64 8.87 16.15
CA GLY A 126 -9.30 10.07 16.91
C GLY A 126 -8.38 11.04 16.15
N THR A 127 -8.50 11.11 14.82
CA THR A 127 -7.72 11.99 13.95
C THR A 127 -8.63 12.83 13.05
N SER A 128 -8.04 13.79 12.34
CA SER A 128 -8.69 14.53 11.25
C SER A 128 -7.91 14.44 9.94
N ASP A 129 -6.90 13.56 9.91
CA ASP A 129 -5.96 13.43 8.80
C ASP A 129 -6.54 12.66 7.61
N TRP A 130 -7.62 11.89 7.79
CA TRP A 130 -8.30 11.25 6.67
C TRP A 130 -9.11 12.26 5.87
N LYS A 131 -8.92 12.25 4.55
CA LYS A 131 -9.49 13.22 3.60
C LYS A 131 -10.20 12.52 2.45
N THR A 132 -11.22 13.17 1.92
CA THR A 132 -11.87 12.79 0.66
C THR A 132 -11.01 13.26 -0.51
N GLY A 133 -10.56 12.35 -1.35
CA GLY A 133 -9.82 12.64 -2.58
C GLY A 133 -10.76 12.81 -3.77
N SER A 134 -10.36 12.22 -4.90
CA SER A 134 -11.17 12.22 -6.12
C SER A 134 -12.35 11.25 -5.99
N VAL A 135 -13.56 11.77 -6.19
CA VAL A 135 -14.80 10.98 -6.19
C VAL A 135 -15.54 11.25 -7.48
N VAL A 136 -15.95 10.18 -8.18
CA VAL A 136 -16.74 10.29 -9.40
C VAL A 136 -18.06 11.02 -9.13
N ALA A 137 -18.45 11.94 -10.01
CA ALA A 137 -19.72 12.62 -9.90
C ALA A 137 -20.86 11.65 -10.22
N THR A 138 -21.76 11.44 -9.25
CA THR A 138 -22.95 10.58 -9.40
C THR A 138 -24.22 11.34 -9.07
N GLU A 139 -25.37 10.80 -9.49
CA GLU A 139 -26.65 11.16 -8.90
C GLU A 139 -26.72 10.64 -7.44
N ASN A 140 -27.86 10.85 -6.77
CA ASN A 140 -28.07 10.29 -5.44
C ASN A 140 -28.08 8.76 -5.51
N LEU A 141 -27.10 8.12 -4.90
CA LEU A 141 -27.01 6.69 -4.69
C LEU A 141 -27.74 6.35 -3.40
N THR A 142 -28.55 5.29 -3.40
CA THR A 142 -29.16 4.76 -2.17
C THR A 142 -28.32 3.60 -1.66
N VAL A 143 -27.62 3.78 -0.54
CA VAL A 143 -26.77 2.76 0.08
C VAL A 143 -27.25 2.45 1.50
N ASP A 144 -27.41 1.16 1.79
CA ASP A 144 -27.76 0.66 3.12
C ASP A 144 -26.49 0.34 3.94
N TYR A 145 -26.36 1.03 5.07
CA TYR A 145 -25.22 0.94 6.00
C TYR A 145 -25.50 0.09 7.23
N SER A 146 -26.59 -0.68 7.24
CA SER A 146 -26.95 -1.57 8.34
C SER A 146 -25.81 -2.50 8.75
N GLY A 147 -25.17 -2.22 9.89
CA GLY A 147 -24.03 -2.96 10.42
C GLY A 147 -22.79 -2.97 9.52
N THR A 148 -22.63 -1.94 8.66
CA THR A 148 -21.60 -1.89 7.62
C THR A 148 -20.31 -1.26 8.14
N PHE A 149 -19.17 -1.93 7.95
CA PHE A 149 -17.85 -1.39 8.26
C PHE A 149 -17.39 -0.39 7.19
N CYS A 150 -16.42 0.47 7.51
CA CYS A 150 -16.01 1.56 6.63
C CYS A 150 -15.44 1.07 5.29
N ASP A 151 -14.66 -0.02 5.26
CA ASP A 151 -14.18 -0.63 4.01
C ASP A 151 -15.34 -1.19 3.18
N GLU A 152 -16.28 -1.87 3.82
CA GLU A 152 -17.47 -2.40 3.17
C GLU A 152 -18.37 -1.26 2.65
N GLY A 153 -18.45 -0.17 3.40
CA GLY A 153 -19.15 1.05 3.00
C GLY A 153 -18.52 1.66 1.75
N LEU A 154 -17.19 1.79 1.70
CA LEU A 154 -16.48 2.27 0.50
C LEU A 154 -16.70 1.33 -0.68
N ARG A 155 -16.65 0.01 -0.45
CA ARG A 155 -16.96 -1.01 -1.46
C ARG A 155 -18.37 -0.85 -2.01
N LYS A 156 -19.39 -0.75 -1.14
CA LYS A 156 -20.80 -0.55 -1.55
C LYS A 156 -20.99 0.74 -2.35
N VAL A 157 -20.33 1.84 -1.95
CA VAL A 157 -20.39 3.12 -2.66
C VAL A 157 -19.72 3.01 -4.02
N ALA A 158 -18.54 2.39 -4.10
CA ALA A 158 -17.83 2.17 -5.35
C ALA A 158 -18.61 1.25 -6.31
N GLU A 159 -19.21 0.18 -5.80
CA GLU A 159 -20.12 -0.71 -6.54
C GLU A 159 -21.34 0.07 -7.08
N ALA A 160 -22.02 0.86 -6.23
CA ALA A 160 -23.16 1.68 -6.63
C ALA A 160 -22.78 2.79 -7.63
N ALA A 161 -21.57 3.36 -7.50
CA ALA A 161 -21.00 4.35 -8.41
C ALA A 161 -20.31 3.72 -9.65
N LYS A 162 -20.31 2.38 -9.77
CA LYS A 162 -19.67 1.61 -10.85
C LYS A 162 -18.19 1.97 -11.06
N THR A 163 -17.45 2.14 -9.98
CA THR A 163 -16.04 2.50 -9.98
C THR A 163 -15.27 1.69 -8.93
N GLU A 164 -13.97 1.95 -8.84
CA GLU A 164 -13.08 1.44 -7.80
C GLU A 164 -13.04 2.39 -6.60
N TRP A 165 -12.64 1.86 -5.45
CA TRP A 165 -12.16 2.66 -4.33
C TRP A 165 -10.72 2.31 -4.02
N TRP A 166 -9.95 3.30 -3.57
CA TRP A 166 -8.55 3.13 -3.22
C TRP A 166 -8.11 4.21 -2.24
N VAL A 167 -7.05 3.92 -1.50
CA VAL A 167 -6.48 4.82 -0.49
C VAL A 167 -5.05 5.14 -0.87
N GLU A 168 -4.68 6.41 -0.75
CA GLU A 168 -3.30 6.88 -0.86
C GLU A 168 -2.95 7.68 0.39
N GLY A 169 -2.11 7.09 1.25
CA GLY A 169 -1.91 7.59 2.61
C GLY A 169 -3.21 7.56 3.40
N GLN A 170 -3.75 8.73 3.74
CA GLN A 170 -5.04 8.88 4.42
C GLN A 170 -6.10 9.53 3.52
N THR A 171 -5.86 9.57 2.21
CA THR A 171 -6.81 10.12 1.23
C THR A 171 -7.62 9.00 0.60
N VAL A 172 -8.95 9.03 0.73
CA VAL A 172 -9.88 8.05 0.16
C VAL A 172 -10.39 8.53 -1.18
N ASN A 173 -10.21 7.74 -2.23
CA ASN A 173 -10.68 8.01 -3.57
C ASN A 173 -11.75 6.99 -3.98
N VAL A 174 -12.80 7.45 -4.66
CA VAL A 174 -13.84 6.61 -5.26
C VAL A 174 -13.97 6.99 -6.73
N CYS A 175 -12.96 6.55 -7.48
CA CYS A 175 -12.79 6.74 -8.91
C CYS A 175 -11.87 5.61 -9.42
N ARG A 176 -11.71 5.49 -10.74
CA ARG A 176 -10.71 4.60 -11.33
C ARG A 176 -9.31 4.90 -10.77
N CYS A 177 -8.61 3.89 -10.28
CA CYS A 177 -7.28 4.03 -9.70
C CYS A 177 -6.21 4.06 -10.80
N GLU A 178 -6.06 5.20 -11.46
CA GLU A 178 -5.02 5.42 -12.47
C GLU A 178 -4.40 6.79 -12.29
N HIS A 179 -3.12 6.82 -11.89
CA HIS A 179 -2.41 8.07 -11.65
C HIS A 179 -0.90 7.94 -11.91
N GLY A 180 -0.24 9.08 -11.96
CA GLY A 180 1.17 9.21 -12.34
C GLY A 180 1.47 9.07 -13.84
N GLU A 181 2.74 9.29 -14.17
CA GLU A 181 3.27 9.11 -15.52
C GLU A 181 3.42 7.62 -15.88
N GLU A 182 3.05 7.29 -17.12
CA GLU A 182 3.17 5.93 -17.66
C GLU A 182 4.64 5.47 -17.68
N LEU A 183 4.92 4.39 -16.96
CA LEU A 183 6.25 3.79 -16.88
C LEU A 183 6.36 2.59 -17.82
N THR A 184 7.44 2.54 -18.60
CA THR A 184 7.68 1.41 -19.51
C THR A 184 8.41 0.27 -18.80
N LEU A 185 7.89 -0.95 -18.90
CA LEU A 185 8.55 -2.18 -18.44
C LEU A 185 8.81 -3.15 -19.61
N ARG A 186 10.00 -3.75 -19.64
CA ARG A 186 10.50 -4.62 -20.72
C ARG A 186 11.19 -5.86 -20.14
N TYR A 187 10.91 -7.02 -20.70
CA TYR A 187 11.68 -8.24 -20.43
C TYR A 187 12.92 -8.32 -21.37
N PRO A 188 14.12 -8.69 -20.89
CA PRO A 188 14.51 -8.93 -19.50
C PRO A 188 15.06 -7.69 -18.76
N GLU A 189 14.96 -6.49 -19.35
CA GLU A 189 15.63 -5.28 -18.86
C GLU A 189 15.13 -4.81 -17.49
N SER A 190 13.83 -4.59 -17.34
CA SER A 190 13.21 -4.05 -16.12
C SER A 190 12.41 -5.10 -15.34
N ILE A 191 12.04 -6.21 -15.98
CA ILE A 191 11.36 -7.35 -15.39
C ILE A 191 12.10 -8.64 -15.74
N THR A 192 12.14 -9.60 -14.81
CA THR A 192 12.89 -10.86 -14.97
C THR A 192 12.02 -12.01 -15.47
N GLN A 193 10.71 -11.83 -15.51
CA GLN A 193 9.74 -12.78 -16.05
C GLN A 193 8.47 -12.03 -16.47
N LEU A 194 7.81 -12.55 -17.50
CA LEU A 194 6.48 -12.12 -17.92
C LEU A 194 5.59 -13.37 -18.03
N GLU A 195 4.56 -13.43 -17.20
CA GLU A 195 3.58 -14.50 -17.15
C GLU A 195 2.16 -13.93 -17.29
N ARG A 196 1.30 -14.64 -18.00
CA ARG A 196 -0.11 -14.29 -18.19
C ARG A 196 -0.98 -15.26 -17.40
N ASP A 197 -1.88 -14.70 -16.59
CA ASP A 197 -2.91 -15.38 -15.83
C ASP A 197 -4.29 -14.76 -16.15
N THR A 198 -5.36 -15.25 -15.54
CA THR A 198 -6.72 -14.69 -15.64
C THR A 198 -7.23 -14.24 -14.28
N ALA A 199 -7.91 -13.09 -14.23
CA ALA A 199 -8.50 -12.57 -13.00
C ALA A 199 -9.60 -13.51 -12.45
N ASP A 200 -9.54 -13.82 -11.16
CA ASP A 200 -10.53 -14.67 -10.47
C ASP A 200 -11.95 -14.08 -10.50
N GLY A 201 -12.93 -14.93 -10.82
CA GLY A 201 -14.37 -14.62 -10.72
C GLY A 201 -14.99 -13.93 -11.94
N VAL A 202 -14.22 -13.58 -12.98
CA VAL A 202 -14.75 -12.96 -14.20
C VAL A 202 -15.02 -14.03 -15.28
N LYS A 203 -16.28 -14.17 -15.70
CA LYS A 203 -16.65 -15.10 -16.78
C LYS A 203 -16.24 -14.54 -18.14
N PHE A 204 -15.24 -15.17 -18.76
CA PHE A 204 -14.89 -14.92 -20.15
C PHE A 204 -16.00 -15.44 -21.09
N TYR A 205 -16.48 -14.60 -22.02
CA TYR A 205 -17.40 -14.99 -23.07
C TYR A 205 -17.13 -14.23 -24.36
N THR A 206 -17.52 -14.84 -25.47
CA THR A 206 -17.41 -14.26 -26.83
C THR A 206 -18.74 -14.27 -27.56
N ARG A 207 -19.79 -14.88 -26.99
CA ARG A 207 -21.17 -14.83 -27.49
C ARG A 207 -22.15 -14.62 -26.35
N LEU A 208 -22.82 -13.48 -26.35
CA LEU A 208 -23.87 -13.16 -25.39
C LEU A 208 -25.24 -13.60 -25.94
N PHE A 209 -26.02 -14.30 -25.13
CA PHE A 209 -27.44 -14.58 -25.31
C PHE A 209 -28.24 -13.67 -24.36
N PRO A 210 -28.59 -12.44 -24.79
CA PRO A 210 -29.38 -11.54 -23.98
C PRO A 210 -30.85 -11.93 -24.04
N MET A 211 -31.52 -12.00 -22.89
CA MET A 211 -32.93 -12.33 -22.79
C MET A 211 -33.76 -11.08 -22.52
N GLY A 212 -34.52 -10.66 -23.53
CA GLY A 212 -35.48 -9.57 -23.38
C GLY A 212 -36.64 -9.93 -22.44
N SER A 213 -37.35 -8.90 -22.01
CA SER A 213 -38.48 -9.04 -21.10
C SER A 213 -39.71 -9.69 -21.76
N THR A 214 -40.60 -10.27 -20.96
CA THR A 214 -41.92 -10.78 -21.38
C THR A 214 -43.04 -9.72 -21.24
N ARG A 215 -42.72 -8.58 -20.64
CA ARG A 215 -43.67 -7.55 -20.18
C ARG A 215 -44.31 -6.83 -21.37
N ASN A 216 -45.63 -6.63 -21.36
CA ASN A 216 -46.40 -5.99 -22.44
C ASN A 216 -46.25 -6.64 -23.83
N ILE A 217 -46.01 -7.95 -23.87
CA ILE A 217 -45.85 -8.72 -25.11
C ILE A 217 -46.98 -9.75 -25.25
N ASP A 218 -47.68 -9.69 -26.38
CA ASP A 218 -48.59 -10.72 -26.82
C ASP A 218 -47.88 -11.63 -27.83
N ARG A 219 -47.62 -12.88 -27.43
CA ARG A 219 -46.92 -13.87 -28.27
C ARG A 219 -47.61 -14.06 -29.62
N ALA A 220 -48.94 -14.06 -29.67
CA ALA A 220 -49.68 -14.36 -30.89
C ALA A 220 -49.49 -13.27 -31.96
N LYS A 221 -49.31 -12.02 -31.54
CA LYS A 221 -49.10 -10.88 -32.45
C LYS A 221 -47.61 -10.57 -32.67
N TYR A 222 -46.79 -10.53 -31.62
CA TYR A 222 -45.37 -10.20 -31.75
C TYR A 222 -44.54 -11.36 -32.34
N GLY A 223 -45.01 -12.60 -32.22
CA GLY A 223 -44.34 -13.80 -32.75
C GLY A 223 -43.30 -14.41 -31.82
N SER A 224 -42.98 -13.75 -30.70
CA SER A 224 -42.10 -14.24 -29.64
C SER A 224 -42.71 -14.03 -28.26
N MET A 225 -42.33 -14.87 -27.29
CA MET A 225 -42.72 -14.70 -25.87
C MET A 225 -41.96 -13.57 -25.17
N ARG A 226 -40.82 -13.15 -25.73
CA ARG A 226 -39.90 -12.16 -25.15
C ARG A 226 -39.45 -11.18 -26.21
N LEU A 227 -39.16 -9.95 -25.80
CA LEU A 227 -38.55 -8.93 -26.65
C LEU A 227 -37.28 -9.51 -27.30
N GLN A 228 -37.14 -9.35 -28.62
CA GLN A 228 -35.97 -9.81 -29.36
C GLN A 228 -35.05 -8.64 -29.69
N LEU A 229 -33.81 -8.93 -30.08
CA LEU A 229 -32.98 -7.92 -30.72
C LEU A 229 -33.55 -7.57 -32.11
N PRO A 230 -33.22 -6.38 -32.67
CA PRO A 230 -33.67 -5.97 -33.98
C PRO A 230 -33.43 -7.06 -35.04
N GLY A 231 -34.45 -7.33 -35.85
CA GLY A 231 -34.40 -8.37 -36.88
C GLY A 231 -34.49 -9.82 -36.36
N GLY A 232 -34.82 -10.02 -35.07
CA GLY A 232 -34.98 -11.36 -34.49
C GLY A 232 -33.68 -12.07 -34.15
N GLN A 233 -32.58 -11.32 -34.00
CA GLN A 233 -31.30 -11.87 -33.56
C GLN A 233 -31.39 -12.42 -32.13
N LYS A 234 -30.71 -13.55 -31.88
CA LYS A 234 -30.75 -14.27 -30.59
C LYS A 234 -29.50 -14.10 -29.74
N TYR A 235 -28.42 -13.63 -30.35
CA TYR A 235 -27.14 -13.48 -29.70
C TYR A 235 -26.32 -12.38 -30.38
N VAL A 236 -25.33 -11.87 -29.66
CA VAL A 236 -24.33 -10.92 -30.16
C VAL A 236 -22.95 -11.54 -29.96
N ASP A 237 -22.15 -11.54 -31.02
CA ASP A 237 -20.78 -12.06 -31.02
C ASP A 237 -19.76 -10.96 -30.76
N MET A 238 -18.75 -11.29 -29.97
CA MET A 238 -17.62 -10.44 -29.64
C MET A 238 -16.33 -11.24 -29.70
N ASN A 239 -15.38 -10.81 -30.53
CA ASN A 239 -14.06 -11.43 -30.62
C ASN A 239 -14.07 -12.95 -30.90
N VAL A 240 -15.17 -13.49 -31.45
CA VAL A 240 -15.31 -14.93 -31.77
C VAL A 240 -14.23 -15.38 -32.76
N GLU A 241 -13.85 -14.51 -33.70
CA GLU A 241 -12.77 -14.80 -34.65
C GLU A 241 -11.39 -14.96 -33.98
N LYS A 242 -11.18 -14.29 -32.84
CA LYS A 242 -9.91 -14.28 -32.10
C LYS A 242 -9.82 -15.42 -31.09
N TYR A 243 -10.92 -15.77 -30.44
CA TYR A 243 -10.91 -16.69 -29.29
C TYR A 243 -11.79 -17.94 -29.47
N GLY A 244 -12.63 -18.01 -30.51
CA GLY A 244 -13.66 -19.05 -30.65
C GLY A 244 -14.93 -18.71 -29.85
N ILE A 245 -15.91 -19.62 -29.85
CA ILE A 245 -17.24 -19.39 -29.28
C ILE A 245 -17.30 -19.82 -27.80
N PHE A 246 -17.58 -18.87 -26.91
CA PHE A 246 -17.84 -19.05 -25.48
C PHE A 246 -19.16 -18.37 -25.15
N HIS A 247 -20.14 -19.17 -24.71
CA HIS A 247 -21.51 -18.69 -24.47
C HIS A 247 -21.66 -18.04 -23.10
N HIS A 248 -22.37 -16.92 -23.05
CA HIS A 248 -22.90 -16.33 -21.84
C HIS A 248 -24.40 -16.06 -21.99
N TYR A 249 -25.17 -16.34 -20.95
CA TYR A 249 -26.60 -16.07 -20.86
C TYR A 249 -26.80 -14.95 -19.85
N GLU A 250 -27.58 -13.94 -20.22
CA GLU A 250 -27.92 -12.83 -19.34
C GLU A 250 -29.38 -12.42 -19.52
N GLU A 251 -30.13 -12.29 -18.44
CA GLU A 251 -31.56 -11.95 -18.43
C GLU A 251 -31.87 -10.82 -17.46
N ALA A 252 -31.25 -10.82 -16.27
CA ALA A 252 -31.54 -9.87 -15.23
C ALA A 252 -31.22 -8.44 -15.70
N ALA A 253 -30.10 -8.27 -16.41
CA ALA A 253 -29.65 -6.99 -16.96
C ALA A 253 -30.62 -6.37 -17.97
N PHE A 254 -31.54 -7.15 -18.55
CA PHE A 254 -32.43 -6.70 -19.63
C PHE A 254 -33.92 -6.84 -19.29
N SER A 255 -34.24 -7.41 -18.13
CA SER A 255 -35.60 -7.72 -17.67
C SER A 255 -36.55 -6.50 -17.59
N HIS A 256 -35.99 -5.30 -17.45
CA HIS A 256 -36.72 -4.03 -17.35
C HIS A 256 -36.86 -3.31 -18.70
N ILE A 257 -36.35 -3.87 -19.81
CA ILE A 257 -36.52 -3.34 -21.16
C ILE A 257 -37.69 -4.06 -21.82
N TYR A 258 -38.75 -3.31 -22.14
CA TYR A 258 -39.98 -3.85 -22.70
C TYR A 258 -40.75 -2.75 -23.44
N PRO A 259 -41.66 -3.11 -24.37
CA PRO A 259 -42.53 -2.16 -25.04
C PRO A 259 -43.36 -1.37 -24.01
N ARG A 260 -43.14 -0.05 -23.94
CA ARG A 260 -43.83 0.82 -23.00
C ARG A 260 -43.97 2.24 -23.51
N ARG A 261 -44.94 2.96 -22.94
CA ARG A 261 -45.13 4.41 -23.07
C ARG A 261 -45.10 5.02 -21.67
N ILE A 262 -44.33 6.08 -21.48
CA ILE A 262 -44.39 6.90 -20.27
C ILE A 262 -45.45 7.98 -20.49
N GLY A 263 -46.64 7.76 -19.91
CA GLY A 263 -47.77 8.69 -19.94
C GLY A 263 -47.65 9.81 -18.91
N THR A 264 -48.51 10.82 -19.03
CA THR A 264 -48.57 11.93 -18.08
C THR A 264 -50.01 12.18 -17.67
N VAL A 265 -50.27 12.22 -16.37
CA VAL A 265 -51.59 12.53 -15.83
C VAL A 265 -51.92 14.00 -16.12
N SER A 266 -53.00 14.26 -16.87
CA SER A 266 -53.46 15.61 -17.18
C SER A 266 -54.44 16.15 -16.13
N SER A 267 -55.26 15.29 -15.53
CA SER A 267 -56.24 15.68 -14.50
C SER A 267 -56.66 14.50 -13.65
N VAL A 268 -57.06 14.76 -12.39
CA VAL A 268 -57.52 13.75 -11.43
C VAL A 268 -58.86 14.18 -10.82
N ARG A 269 -59.78 13.24 -10.63
CA ARG A 269 -61.04 13.43 -9.90
C ARG A 269 -61.31 12.26 -8.95
N GLU A 270 -62.14 12.47 -7.94
CA GLU A 270 -62.55 11.44 -6.98
C GLU A 270 -64.08 11.26 -6.95
N SER A 271 -64.53 10.07 -6.56
CA SER A 271 -65.94 9.77 -6.30
C SER A 271 -66.10 8.97 -5.01
N SER A 272 -67.07 9.32 -4.18
CA SER A 272 -67.40 8.58 -2.96
C SER A 272 -68.43 7.48 -3.26
N VAL A 273 -68.07 6.25 -2.92
CA VAL A 273 -68.90 5.05 -3.05
C VAL A 273 -68.98 4.34 -1.72
N LYS A 274 -69.97 3.45 -1.55
CA LYS A 274 -70.10 2.61 -0.36
C LYS A 274 -69.71 1.18 -0.72
N ASP A 275 -69.00 0.51 0.17
CA ASP A 275 -68.71 -0.92 0.04
C ASP A 275 -69.96 -1.79 0.31
N ASN A 276 -69.79 -3.10 0.23
CA ASN A 276 -70.86 -4.09 0.47
C ASN A 276 -71.38 -4.09 1.92
N GLU A 277 -70.68 -3.43 2.84
CA GLU A 277 -71.02 -3.28 4.26
C GLU A 277 -71.62 -1.89 4.57
N GLY A 278 -71.70 -1.01 3.56
CA GLY A 278 -72.27 0.33 3.65
C GLY A 278 -71.29 1.43 4.10
N LYS A 279 -69.99 1.11 4.25
CA LYS A 279 -68.94 2.05 4.65
C LYS A 279 -68.45 2.87 3.43
N PRO A 280 -68.35 4.21 3.54
CA PRO A 280 -67.91 5.04 2.43
C PRO A 280 -66.40 4.95 2.19
N PHE A 281 -65.99 4.76 0.94
CA PHE A 281 -64.60 4.88 0.48
C PHE A 281 -64.51 5.72 -0.80
N LYS A 282 -63.29 6.14 -1.19
CA LYS A 282 -63.09 6.95 -2.40
C LYS A 282 -62.47 6.11 -3.53
N ILE A 283 -62.97 6.31 -4.73
CA ILE A 283 -62.34 5.85 -5.98
C ILE A 283 -61.71 7.07 -6.67
N TYR A 284 -60.48 6.91 -7.11
CA TYR A 284 -59.73 7.94 -7.84
C TYR A 284 -59.70 7.64 -9.33
N TRP A 285 -59.82 8.69 -10.13
CA TRP A 285 -59.85 8.64 -11.57
C TRP A 285 -58.85 9.62 -12.15
N PHE A 286 -58.14 9.25 -13.20
CA PHE A 286 -57.20 10.15 -13.87
C PHE A 286 -57.33 10.11 -15.40
N LYS A 287 -56.94 11.21 -16.05
CA LYS A 287 -56.87 11.33 -17.52
C LYS A 287 -55.42 11.48 -17.99
N ASP A 288 -55.18 11.05 -19.23
CA ASP A 288 -54.00 11.43 -20.01
C ASP A 288 -54.51 11.94 -21.37
N SER A 289 -54.60 13.26 -21.53
CA SER A 289 -55.08 13.89 -22.77
C SER A 289 -54.17 13.65 -23.97
N ALA A 290 -52.93 13.16 -23.76
CA ALA A 290 -51.96 12.86 -24.79
C ALA A 290 -51.85 11.36 -25.09
N LEU A 291 -52.76 10.52 -24.58
CA LEU A 291 -52.81 9.10 -24.87
C LEU A 291 -53.34 8.88 -26.30
N PRO A 292 -52.52 8.35 -27.26
CA PRO A 292 -52.88 8.35 -28.67
C PRO A 292 -53.68 7.11 -29.11
N PHE A 293 -53.97 6.19 -28.18
CA PHE A 293 -54.67 4.93 -28.47
C PHE A 293 -55.65 4.57 -27.34
N ASN A 294 -56.60 3.69 -27.62
CA ASN A 294 -57.52 3.14 -26.62
C ASN A 294 -56.92 1.87 -25.99
N PRO A 295 -56.55 1.85 -24.69
CA PRO A 295 -55.98 0.68 -24.01
C PRO A 295 -56.85 -0.58 -24.07
N ASN A 296 -58.17 -0.45 -24.18
CA ASN A 296 -59.07 -1.61 -24.23
C ASN A 296 -58.88 -2.43 -25.52
N ASP A 297 -58.41 -1.82 -26.61
CA ASP A 297 -58.16 -2.50 -27.88
C ASP A 297 -56.89 -3.38 -27.84
N TYR A 298 -56.13 -3.31 -26.74
CA TYR A 298 -54.84 -3.97 -26.58
C TYR A 298 -54.75 -4.83 -25.31
N GLU A 299 -55.88 -5.27 -24.77
CA GLU A 299 -55.88 -6.21 -23.66
C GLU A 299 -55.21 -7.55 -24.02
N ILE A 300 -54.47 -8.12 -23.06
CA ILE A 300 -53.88 -9.45 -23.18
C ILE A 300 -54.80 -10.43 -22.42
N GLY A 301 -55.26 -11.48 -23.09
CA GLY A 301 -56.21 -12.43 -22.51
C GLY A 301 -55.71 -13.06 -21.20
N GLY A 302 -56.52 -13.00 -20.14
CA GLY A 302 -56.21 -13.55 -18.82
C GLY A 302 -55.42 -12.62 -17.88
N LEU A 303 -55.08 -11.41 -18.32
CA LEU A 303 -54.40 -10.39 -17.51
C LEU A 303 -55.29 -9.16 -17.34
N VAL A 304 -55.31 -8.59 -16.13
CA VAL A 304 -55.95 -7.30 -15.82
C VAL A 304 -54.98 -6.16 -16.09
N LYS A 305 -55.47 -4.99 -16.52
CA LYS A 305 -54.63 -3.83 -16.85
C LYS A 305 -54.12 -3.18 -15.58
N HIS A 306 -52.89 -2.72 -15.63
CA HIS A 306 -52.27 -2.03 -14.51
C HIS A 306 -51.65 -0.71 -14.93
N VAL A 307 -51.46 0.16 -13.95
CA VAL A 307 -50.70 1.40 -14.06
C VAL A 307 -49.67 1.43 -12.95
N VAL A 308 -48.41 1.59 -13.36
CA VAL A 308 -47.30 1.84 -12.43
C VAL A 308 -46.92 3.32 -12.52
N PHE A 309 -47.08 4.06 -11.44
CA PHE A 309 -46.64 5.46 -11.40
C PHE A 309 -45.10 5.54 -11.36
N GLN A 310 -44.55 6.52 -12.08
CA GLN A 310 -43.10 6.74 -12.26
C GLN A 310 -42.64 8.09 -11.66
N SER A 311 -43.56 8.81 -11.01
CA SER A 311 -43.29 10.03 -10.27
C SER A 311 -44.49 10.38 -9.37
N GLY A 312 -44.30 11.35 -8.49
CA GLY A 312 -45.36 11.84 -7.61
C GLY A 312 -45.46 11.04 -6.31
N GLU A 313 -46.56 11.21 -5.58
CA GLU A 313 -46.76 10.56 -4.27
C GLU A 313 -46.98 9.04 -4.38
N LEU A 314 -47.27 8.56 -5.59
CA LEU A 314 -47.48 7.15 -5.90
C LEU A 314 -46.29 6.52 -6.64
N ASP A 315 -45.14 7.20 -6.73
CA ASP A 315 -43.97 6.70 -7.47
C ASP A 315 -43.58 5.27 -7.07
N GLY A 316 -43.36 4.41 -8.08
CA GLY A 316 -43.03 3.00 -7.93
C GLY A 316 -44.21 2.09 -7.55
N ARG A 317 -45.40 2.62 -7.29
CA ARG A 317 -46.58 1.81 -6.93
C ARG A 317 -47.37 1.34 -8.15
N ASP A 318 -47.85 0.11 -8.05
CA ASP A 318 -48.63 -0.58 -9.07
C ASP A 318 -50.10 -0.67 -8.66
N PHE A 319 -51.01 -0.34 -9.58
CA PHE A 319 -52.45 -0.38 -9.38
C PHE A 319 -53.16 -1.06 -10.55
N GLU A 320 -54.11 -1.94 -10.25
CA GLU A 320 -55.09 -2.38 -11.24
C GLU A 320 -55.96 -1.19 -11.67
N VAL A 321 -56.24 -1.09 -12.97
CA VAL A 321 -57.04 0.00 -13.54
C VAL A 321 -58.07 -0.48 -14.55
N ASN A 322 -59.20 0.23 -14.62
CA ASN A 322 -60.15 0.12 -15.73
C ASN A 322 -60.10 1.38 -16.59
N TYR A 323 -60.07 1.23 -17.92
CA TYR A 323 -60.10 2.36 -18.84
C TYR A 323 -61.48 2.52 -19.45
N HIS A 324 -62.06 3.70 -19.29
CA HIS A 324 -63.41 4.04 -19.78
C HIS A 324 -63.28 4.88 -21.05
N ALA A 325 -63.50 4.23 -22.21
CA ALA A 325 -63.27 4.85 -23.52
C ALA A 325 -64.16 6.07 -23.79
N ASP A 326 -65.39 6.09 -23.27
CA ASP A 326 -66.35 7.18 -23.49
C ASP A 326 -65.93 8.48 -22.80
N THR A 327 -65.27 8.39 -21.64
CA THR A 327 -64.82 9.54 -20.85
C THR A 327 -63.31 9.79 -20.94
N GLN A 328 -62.57 8.82 -21.52
CA GLN A 328 -61.11 8.75 -21.60
C GLN A 328 -60.44 8.83 -20.22
N GLU A 329 -61.00 8.09 -19.25
CA GLU A 329 -60.54 8.07 -17.86
C GLU A 329 -60.06 6.69 -17.44
N PHE A 330 -58.98 6.65 -16.68
CA PHE A 330 -58.57 5.50 -15.91
C PHE A 330 -59.21 5.57 -14.53
N GLU A 331 -59.95 4.52 -14.18
CA GLU A 331 -60.40 4.22 -12.82
C GLU A 331 -59.32 3.41 -12.11
N ILE A 332 -58.84 3.90 -10.96
CA ILE A 332 -57.90 3.16 -10.12
C ILE A 332 -58.67 2.25 -9.18
N ILE A 333 -58.39 0.96 -9.19
CA ILE A 333 -58.98 0.01 -8.25
C ILE A 333 -58.34 0.22 -6.87
N THR A 334 -59.16 0.65 -5.91
CA THR A 334 -58.72 0.90 -4.54
C THR A 334 -58.34 -0.40 -3.83
N THR A 335 -57.23 -0.40 -3.11
CA THR A 335 -56.71 -1.53 -2.32
C THR A 335 -56.54 -1.13 -0.85
N TRP A 336 -56.49 -2.12 0.06
CA TRP A 336 -56.26 -1.94 1.50
C TRP A 336 -55.08 -2.81 1.93
N PRO A 337 -53.83 -2.37 1.69
CA PRO A 337 -52.64 -3.20 1.88
C PRO A 337 -52.18 -3.33 3.34
N TYR A 338 -52.79 -2.60 4.29
CA TYR A 338 -52.40 -2.55 5.69
C TYR A 338 -53.60 -2.88 6.61
N ASP A 339 -53.30 -3.45 7.78
CA ASP A 339 -54.31 -3.90 8.77
C ASP A 339 -55.04 -2.73 9.48
N ASP A 340 -54.65 -1.48 9.22
CA ASP A 340 -55.21 -0.26 9.80
C ASP A 340 -56.38 0.34 8.98
N GLU A 341 -56.92 -0.42 8.02
CA GLU A 341 -57.97 -0.02 7.10
C GLU A 341 -57.62 1.18 6.20
N MET A 342 -56.33 1.52 6.04
CA MET A 342 -55.91 2.63 5.18
C MET A 342 -56.08 2.28 3.69
N GLN A 343 -56.97 3.01 3.00
CA GLN A 343 -57.19 2.86 1.57
C GLN A 343 -56.01 3.39 0.74
N MET A 344 -55.73 2.75 -0.39
CA MET A 344 -54.72 3.18 -1.35
C MET A 344 -55.28 3.09 -2.79
N PRO A 345 -55.33 4.19 -3.55
CA PRO A 345 -54.88 5.56 -3.20
C PRO A 345 -55.71 6.24 -2.09
N GLY A 346 -55.10 7.12 -1.29
CA GLY A 346 -55.76 7.76 -0.14
C GLY A 346 -54.85 8.70 0.68
N GLY A 347 -55.46 9.60 1.45
CA GLY A 347 -54.72 10.60 2.24
C GLY A 347 -53.87 11.52 1.34
N ASN A 348 -52.56 11.57 1.60
CA ASN A 348 -51.59 12.30 0.76
C ASN A 348 -51.08 11.47 -0.44
N LEU A 349 -51.31 10.15 -0.44
CA LEU A 349 -50.86 9.22 -1.49
C LEU A 349 -51.94 9.10 -2.58
N ILE A 350 -52.09 10.16 -3.36
CA ILE A 350 -53.06 10.26 -4.47
C ILE A 350 -52.34 10.69 -5.75
N PRO A 351 -52.84 10.30 -6.95
CA PRO A 351 -52.28 10.80 -8.20
C PRO A 351 -52.58 12.30 -8.34
N LYS A 352 -51.68 13.04 -8.99
CA LYS A 352 -51.78 14.47 -9.26
C LYS A 352 -51.54 14.75 -10.75
N ALA A 353 -52.04 15.89 -11.22
CA ALA A 353 -51.73 16.37 -12.57
C ALA A 353 -50.21 16.63 -12.69
N GLY A 354 -49.59 16.10 -13.74
CA GLY A 354 -48.15 16.12 -13.97
C GLY A 354 -47.43 14.80 -13.66
N ASP A 355 -48.05 13.90 -12.90
CA ASP A 355 -47.44 12.62 -12.55
C ASP A 355 -47.24 11.73 -13.79
N LYS A 356 -46.11 11.02 -13.83
CA LYS A 356 -45.76 10.09 -14.89
C LYS A 356 -46.24 8.69 -14.55
N TYR A 357 -46.63 7.93 -15.56
CA TYR A 357 -47.10 6.56 -15.36
C TYR A 357 -46.78 5.67 -16.56
N ILE A 358 -46.74 4.35 -16.34
CA ILE A 358 -46.57 3.34 -17.38
C ILE A 358 -47.76 2.39 -17.34
N LEU A 359 -48.30 2.06 -18.51
CA LEU A 359 -49.31 1.02 -18.65
C LEU A 359 -48.67 -0.36 -18.69
N TRP A 360 -49.32 -1.30 -18.00
CA TRP A 360 -48.87 -2.66 -17.81
C TRP A 360 -49.99 -3.67 -18.09
N ASN A 361 -49.62 -4.91 -18.42
CA ASN A 361 -50.51 -6.02 -18.78
C ASN A 361 -51.38 -5.75 -20.02
N ILE A 362 -50.93 -4.82 -20.86
CA ILE A 362 -51.52 -4.56 -22.18
C ILE A 362 -50.47 -4.79 -23.26
N ARG A 363 -50.91 -5.21 -24.43
CA ARG A 363 -50.07 -5.18 -25.62
C ARG A 363 -49.83 -3.71 -25.97
N MET A 364 -48.60 -3.32 -26.29
CA MET A 364 -48.41 -1.96 -26.82
C MET A 364 -48.79 -1.90 -28.31
N PRO A 365 -49.08 -0.71 -28.87
CA PRO A 365 -49.09 -0.51 -30.31
C PRO A 365 -47.75 -0.88 -30.97
N ASP A 366 -47.80 -1.29 -32.24
CA ASP A 366 -46.67 -1.87 -32.98
C ASP A 366 -45.43 -0.95 -33.02
N GLU A 367 -45.63 0.37 -33.02
CA GLU A 367 -44.58 1.39 -33.00
C GLU A 367 -43.66 1.33 -31.77
N TYR A 368 -44.18 0.88 -30.62
CA TYR A 368 -43.40 0.80 -29.38
C TYR A 368 -42.48 -0.44 -29.32
N TYR A 369 -42.74 -1.46 -30.14
CA TYR A 369 -41.86 -2.64 -30.20
C TYR A 369 -40.52 -2.28 -30.83
N GLY A 370 -40.51 -1.59 -31.99
CA GLY A 370 -39.26 -1.18 -32.65
C GLY A 370 -38.40 -0.26 -31.77
N LEU A 371 -39.02 0.65 -31.00
CA LEU A 371 -38.32 1.48 -30.03
C LEU A 371 -37.71 0.66 -28.89
N ALA A 372 -38.45 -0.30 -28.34
CA ALA A 372 -37.96 -1.18 -27.28
C ALA A 372 -36.86 -2.14 -27.77
N GLU A 373 -36.95 -2.64 -29.01
CA GLU A 373 -35.90 -3.47 -29.62
C GLU A 373 -34.59 -2.68 -29.80
N GLN A 374 -34.68 -1.40 -30.19
CA GLN A 374 -33.51 -0.52 -30.27
C GLN A 374 -32.93 -0.19 -28.89
N GLU A 375 -33.78 0.09 -27.89
CA GLU A 375 -33.36 0.23 -26.49
C GLU A 375 -32.64 -1.03 -25.99
N PHE A 376 -33.18 -2.21 -26.35
CA PHE A 376 -32.59 -3.49 -25.98
C PHE A 376 -31.23 -3.72 -26.66
N LEU A 377 -31.09 -3.44 -27.95
CA LEU A 377 -29.79 -3.50 -28.63
C LEU A 377 -28.77 -2.56 -28.00
N ALA A 378 -29.14 -1.31 -27.75
CA ALA A 378 -28.24 -0.33 -27.14
C ALA A 378 -27.79 -0.78 -25.74
N ALA A 379 -28.69 -1.35 -24.94
CA ALA A 379 -28.35 -1.92 -23.63
C ALA A 379 -27.42 -3.13 -23.75
N VAL A 380 -27.62 -3.99 -24.74
CA VAL A 380 -26.76 -5.15 -25.02
C VAL A 380 -25.36 -4.71 -25.48
N GLU A 381 -25.25 -3.72 -26.36
CA GLU A 381 -23.97 -3.14 -26.79
C GLU A 381 -23.22 -2.49 -25.62
N ALA A 382 -23.93 -1.75 -24.76
CA ALA A 382 -23.35 -1.13 -23.56
C ALA A 382 -22.87 -2.20 -22.54
N PHE A 383 -23.66 -3.26 -22.34
CA PHE A 383 -23.28 -4.39 -21.49
C PHE A 383 -22.02 -5.07 -22.03
N ASN A 384 -21.97 -5.33 -23.32
CA ASN A 384 -20.84 -5.92 -24.02
C ASN A 384 -19.56 -5.07 -23.90
N ALA A 385 -19.68 -3.74 -24.05
CA ALA A 385 -18.54 -2.82 -23.88
C ALA A 385 -17.95 -2.84 -22.45
N LYS A 386 -18.78 -3.13 -21.44
CA LYS A 386 -18.38 -3.16 -20.02
C LYS A 386 -17.90 -4.54 -19.56
N HIS A 387 -18.43 -5.63 -20.13
CA HIS A 387 -18.20 -6.99 -19.64
C HIS A 387 -17.31 -7.84 -20.55
N CYS A 388 -17.06 -7.43 -21.80
CA CYS A 388 -16.08 -8.06 -22.68
C CYS A 388 -14.71 -7.39 -22.55
N ILE A 389 -14.22 -7.27 -21.31
CA ILE A 389 -12.89 -6.76 -21.01
C ILE A 389 -11.90 -7.92 -21.02
N ASP A 390 -10.69 -7.68 -21.49
CA ASP A 390 -9.59 -8.62 -21.37
C ASP A 390 -9.21 -8.81 -19.89
N THR A 391 -9.54 -9.98 -19.34
CA THR A 391 -9.31 -10.37 -17.94
C THR A 391 -7.88 -10.84 -17.67
N SER A 392 -6.97 -10.66 -18.63
CA SER A 392 -5.58 -11.08 -18.50
C SER A 392 -4.86 -10.30 -17.40
N VAL A 393 -4.33 -11.01 -16.42
CA VAL A 393 -3.45 -10.48 -15.38
C VAL A 393 -2.02 -10.83 -15.74
N TYR A 394 -1.14 -9.84 -15.84
CA TYR A 394 0.27 -10.06 -16.14
C TYR A 394 1.10 -10.03 -14.87
N LYS A 395 1.68 -11.17 -14.50
CA LYS A 395 2.60 -11.29 -13.37
C LYS A 395 4.02 -10.99 -13.83
N CYS A 396 4.60 -9.95 -13.24
CA CYS A 396 5.88 -9.38 -13.68
C CYS A 396 6.83 -9.17 -12.48
N PRO A 397 7.66 -10.16 -12.12
CA PRO A 397 8.75 -9.98 -11.17
C PRO A 397 9.75 -8.92 -11.67
N THR A 398 10.14 -7.97 -10.81
CA THR A 398 11.02 -6.85 -11.17
C THR A 398 12.50 -7.26 -11.24
N HIS A 399 13.24 -6.58 -12.12
CA HIS A 399 14.70 -6.61 -12.08
C HIS A 399 15.21 -5.56 -11.07
N HIS A 400 15.49 -5.97 -9.84
CA HIS A 400 15.78 -5.07 -8.72
C HIS A 400 16.92 -4.06 -8.99
N VAL A 401 18.02 -4.49 -9.64
CA VAL A 401 19.14 -3.60 -10.03
C VAL A 401 18.69 -2.46 -10.94
N TRP A 402 17.78 -2.73 -11.88
CA TRP A 402 17.27 -1.72 -12.80
C TRP A 402 16.38 -0.72 -12.05
N ILE A 403 15.55 -1.20 -11.13
CA ILE A 403 14.70 -0.35 -10.26
C ILE A 403 15.57 0.61 -9.43
N GLU A 404 16.60 0.10 -8.77
CA GLU A 404 17.52 0.91 -7.95
C GLU A 404 18.32 1.92 -8.77
N ARG A 405 18.90 1.50 -9.89
CA ARG A 405 19.70 2.37 -10.77
C ARG A 405 18.88 3.53 -11.33
N ASN A 406 17.63 3.27 -11.69
CA ASN A 406 16.74 4.26 -12.29
C ASN A 406 15.87 5.01 -11.27
N ARG A 407 15.97 4.67 -9.97
CA ARG A 407 15.17 5.26 -8.88
C ARG A 407 13.66 5.19 -9.16
N VAL A 408 13.21 4.06 -9.67
CA VAL A 408 11.83 3.86 -10.11
C VAL A 408 10.93 3.61 -8.91
N GLN A 409 9.85 4.38 -8.80
CA GLN A 409 8.83 4.19 -7.78
C GLN A 409 7.65 3.38 -8.34
N LEU A 410 7.26 2.32 -7.64
CA LEU A 410 6.11 1.49 -8.03
C LEU A 410 5.07 1.54 -6.91
N TYR A 411 3.83 1.87 -7.28
CA TYR A 411 2.67 1.99 -6.40
C TYR A 411 1.41 1.51 -7.11
N ILE A 412 0.37 1.16 -6.34
CA ILE A 412 -0.92 0.71 -6.86
C ILE A 412 -1.53 1.80 -7.73
N GLY A 413 -2.10 1.44 -8.89
CA GLY A 413 -2.68 2.40 -9.84
C GLY A 413 -1.67 3.06 -10.78
N ARG A 414 -0.35 2.84 -10.60
CA ARG A 414 0.65 3.36 -11.53
C ARG A 414 0.44 2.78 -12.93
N ARG A 415 0.38 3.66 -13.92
CA ARG A 415 0.25 3.29 -15.33
C ARG A 415 1.53 2.61 -15.84
N ILE A 416 1.38 1.45 -16.48
CA ILE A 416 2.47 0.65 -17.02
C ILE A 416 2.26 0.38 -18.50
N ARG A 417 3.31 0.66 -19.29
CA ARG A 417 3.45 0.18 -20.66
C ARG A 417 4.35 -1.06 -20.66
N LEU A 418 3.74 -2.23 -20.75
CA LEU A 418 4.42 -3.52 -20.76
C LEU A 418 4.76 -3.90 -22.20
N GLU A 419 6.05 -3.98 -22.54
CA GLU A 419 6.49 -4.30 -23.90
C GLU A 419 6.98 -5.74 -24.05
N SER A 420 6.44 -6.41 -25.07
CA SER A 420 6.88 -7.72 -25.52
C SER A 420 6.27 -7.99 -26.89
N GLN A 421 7.10 -8.13 -27.93
CA GLN A 421 6.63 -8.48 -29.27
C GLN A 421 5.96 -9.86 -29.32
N GLN A 422 6.38 -10.79 -28.45
CA GLN A 422 5.85 -12.15 -28.42
C GLN A 422 4.49 -12.21 -27.70
N TYR A 423 4.35 -11.53 -26.56
CA TYR A 423 3.08 -11.47 -25.84
C TYR A 423 2.06 -10.53 -26.49
N PHE A 424 2.52 -9.49 -27.21
CA PHE A 424 1.69 -8.47 -27.85
C PHE A 424 2.04 -8.33 -29.35
N PRO A 425 1.71 -9.33 -30.20
CA PRO A 425 2.17 -9.37 -31.59
C PRO A 425 1.64 -8.26 -32.50
N GLU A 426 0.47 -7.67 -32.18
CA GLU A 426 -0.12 -6.60 -32.98
C GLU A 426 0.54 -5.24 -32.71
N ALA A 427 0.59 -4.81 -31.44
CA ALA A 427 1.07 -3.48 -31.05
C ALA A 427 2.53 -3.46 -30.54
N GLY A 428 3.09 -4.60 -30.17
CA GLY A 428 4.39 -4.74 -29.50
C GLY A 428 4.38 -4.41 -27.99
N PHE A 429 3.28 -3.85 -27.48
CA PHE A 429 3.11 -3.49 -26.08
C PHE A 429 1.65 -3.54 -25.66
N ARG A 430 1.42 -3.52 -24.34
CA ARG A 430 0.13 -3.29 -23.70
C ARG A 430 0.28 -2.20 -22.65
N SER A 431 -0.61 -1.20 -22.68
CA SER A 431 -0.75 -0.24 -21.58
C SER A 431 -1.81 -0.74 -20.60
N SER A 432 -1.51 -0.70 -19.31
CA SER A 432 -2.42 -1.08 -18.21
C SER A 432 -1.95 -0.44 -16.90
N ARG A 433 -2.35 -0.95 -15.72
CA ARG A 433 -1.98 -0.43 -14.40
C ARG A 433 -1.59 -1.51 -13.42
N ILE A 434 -0.82 -1.16 -12.39
CA ILE A 434 -0.50 -2.06 -11.28
C ILE A 434 -1.71 -2.21 -10.37
N THR A 435 -2.21 -3.44 -10.18
CA THR A 435 -3.34 -3.76 -9.30
C THR A 435 -2.91 -4.45 -8.01
N ARG A 436 -1.73 -5.07 -7.98
CA ARG A 436 -1.12 -5.68 -6.79
C ARG A 436 0.41 -5.53 -6.81
N ILE A 437 0.98 -5.28 -5.64
CA ILE A 437 2.44 -5.30 -5.40
C ILE A 437 2.72 -6.23 -4.24
N SER A 438 3.56 -7.24 -4.48
CA SER A 438 4.18 -8.03 -3.41
C SER A 438 5.67 -7.72 -3.39
N ARG A 439 6.21 -7.26 -2.26
CA ARG A 439 7.55 -6.70 -2.14
C ARG A 439 8.33 -7.42 -1.04
N SER A 440 9.58 -7.81 -1.33
CA SER A 440 10.48 -8.35 -0.31
C SER A 440 10.85 -7.26 0.70
N VAL A 441 10.84 -7.61 1.99
CA VAL A 441 11.29 -6.70 3.06
C VAL A 441 12.81 -6.60 3.11
N THR A 442 13.53 -7.68 2.80
CA THR A 442 15.00 -7.69 2.80
C THR A 442 15.59 -7.01 1.56
N LEU A 443 14.85 -7.01 0.44
CA LEU A 443 15.22 -6.33 -0.80
C LEU A 443 14.00 -5.63 -1.43
N PRO A 444 13.65 -4.41 -0.97
CA PRO A 444 12.44 -3.69 -1.41
C PRO A 444 12.31 -3.46 -2.92
N SER A 445 13.42 -3.41 -3.65
CA SER A 445 13.45 -3.27 -5.12
C SER A 445 13.07 -4.57 -5.87
N GLN A 446 13.06 -5.71 -5.18
CA GLN A 446 12.56 -6.99 -5.68
C GLN A 446 11.07 -7.12 -5.35
N MET A 447 10.25 -7.01 -6.38
CA MET A 447 8.79 -7.00 -6.28
C MET A 447 8.17 -7.95 -7.30
N ASN A 448 7.05 -8.56 -6.97
CA ASN A 448 6.15 -9.21 -7.90
C ASN A 448 4.96 -8.29 -8.15
N LEU A 449 4.79 -7.87 -9.40
CA LEU A 449 3.72 -6.98 -9.83
C LEU A 449 2.62 -7.79 -10.50
N GLU A 450 1.36 -7.43 -10.23
CA GLU A 450 0.24 -7.82 -11.08
C GLU A 450 -0.25 -6.58 -11.83
N ILE A 451 -0.27 -6.69 -13.16
CA ILE A 451 -0.68 -5.62 -14.07
C ILE A 451 -1.95 -6.07 -14.80
N SER A 452 -3.04 -5.33 -14.63
CA SER A 452 -4.36 -5.66 -15.18
C SER A 452 -5.24 -4.43 -15.31
N ASP A 453 -6.18 -4.46 -16.27
CA ASP A 453 -7.26 -3.46 -16.36
C ASP A 453 -8.54 -3.92 -15.68
N ALA A 454 -8.66 -5.23 -15.44
CA ALA A 454 -9.74 -5.86 -14.69
C ALA A 454 -9.30 -6.03 -13.23
N THR A 455 -10.07 -5.47 -12.30
CA THR A 455 -9.93 -5.78 -10.87
C THR A 455 -10.42 -7.19 -10.62
N SER A 456 -9.72 -7.98 -9.79
CA SER A 456 -10.20 -9.31 -9.44
C SER A 456 -11.54 -9.18 -8.72
N THR A 457 -12.55 -9.84 -9.26
CA THR A 457 -13.94 -9.81 -8.75
C THR A 457 -14.11 -10.52 -7.40
N GLY A 458 -13.02 -11.06 -6.81
CA GLY A 458 -13.04 -11.58 -5.43
C GLY A 458 -13.51 -10.53 -4.41
N SER A 459 -13.40 -9.24 -4.74
CA SER A 459 -13.87 -8.11 -3.92
C SER A 459 -15.11 -7.39 -4.48
N MET A 460 -15.69 -7.85 -5.60
CA MET A 460 -16.89 -7.27 -6.21
C MET A 460 -17.89 -8.39 -6.53
N THR A 461 -18.76 -8.70 -5.57
CA THR A 461 -19.84 -9.65 -5.77
C THR A 461 -20.79 -9.14 -6.85
N ARG A 462 -21.10 -10.01 -7.82
CA ARG A 462 -22.06 -9.90 -8.94
C ARG A 462 -23.02 -8.70 -8.85
N ILE A 463 -22.71 -7.65 -9.61
CA ILE A 463 -23.67 -6.58 -9.88
C ILE A 463 -24.69 -7.10 -10.88
N ASN A 464 -25.96 -7.20 -10.45
CA ASN A 464 -27.10 -7.17 -11.34
C ASN A 464 -27.33 -5.70 -11.72
N ASP A 465 -26.95 -5.33 -12.94
CA ASP A 465 -27.09 -3.98 -13.48
C ASP A 465 -28.55 -3.75 -13.94
N GLY A 466 -29.30 -2.91 -13.22
CA GLY A 466 -30.53 -2.27 -13.69
C GLY A 466 -30.27 -0.81 -14.08
N ILE A 467 -30.77 -0.39 -15.24
CA ILE A 467 -30.47 0.88 -15.93
C ILE A 467 -30.68 2.13 -15.08
N ASN A 468 -29.70 3.05 -15.16
CA ASN A 468 -29.91 4.49 -15.31
C ASN A 468 -28.61 5.17 -15.78
N GLU A 469 -28.28 5.06 -17.08
CA GLU A 469 -27.22 5.88 -17.68
C GLU A 469 -27.63 6.40 -19.06
N ALA A 470 -28.40 7.49 -19.03
CA ALA A 470 -28.43 8.48 -20.10
C ALA A 470 -28.15 9.91 -19.58
N LYS A 471 -27.82 10.07 -18.29
CA LYS A 471 -27.52 11.36 -17.64
C LYS A 471 -26.06 11.54 -17.22
N SER A 472 -25.24 10.48 -17.19
CA SER A 472 -23.84 10.53 -16.70
C SER A 472 -22.91 11.41 -17.55
N TYR A 473 -23.21 11.59 -18.84
CA TYR A 473 -22.41 12.46 -19.73
C TYR A 473 -22.56 13.97 -19.45
N ALA A 474 -23.62 14.41 -18.77
CA ALA A 474 -23.83 15.82 -18.41
C ALA A 474 -23.21 16.19 -17.04
N MET A 475 -22.88 15.20 -16.19
CA MET A 475 -22.45 15.40 -14.80
C MET A 475 -20.92 15.38 -14.62
N SER A 476 -20.14 14.99 -15.64
CA SER A 476 -18.66 14.95 -15.60
C SER A 476 -18.00 16.32 -15.42
N ALA A 477 -18.74 17.42 -15.61
CA ALA A 477 -18.28 18.79 -15.36
C ALA A 477 -18.49 19.27 -13.90
N LEU A 478 -19.09 18.46 -13.02
CA LEU A 478 -19.45 18.79 -11.63
C LEU A 478 -18.74 17.88 -10.61
N GLY A 479 -17.50 17.44 -10.88
CA GLY A 479 -16.71 16.67 -9.91
C GLY A 479 -16.63 17.38 -8.55
N ALA A 480 -16.87 16.65 -7.47
CA ALA A 480 -16.72 17.19 -6.12
C ALA A 480 -15.27 17.65 -5.92
N VAL A 481 -15.09 18.87 -5.39
CA VAL A 481 -13.75 19.38 -5.05
C VAL A 481 -13.17 18.49 -3.93
N PRO A 482 -11.96 17.93 -4.11
CA PRO A 482 -11.28 17.18 -3.07
C PRO A 482 -11.06 18.00 -1.79
N ASP A 483 -10.88 17.32 -0.66
CA ASP A 483 -10.63 17.99 0.61
C ASP A 483 -9.26 18.71 0.63
N ILE A 484 -9.22 19.83 1.36
CA ILE A 484 -8.05 20.71 1.44
C ILE A 484 -7.16 20.33 2.64
N ILE A 485 -5.87 20.08 2.38
CA ILE A 485 -4.83 19.90 3.40
C ILE A 485 -4.41 21.23 4.01
N ARG A 486 -4.54 21.35 5.33
CA ARG A 486 -4.19 22.55 6.10
C ARG A 486 -2.75 22.51 6.62
N SER A 487 -2.21 23.68 7.00
CA SER A 487 -0.80 23.84 7.40
C SER A 487 -0.37 23.06 8.66
N GLY A 488 -1.34 22.61 9.47
CA GLY A 488 -1.10 21.84 10.70
C GLY A 488 -1.51 20.37 10.62
N GLU A 489 -1.99 19.89 9.48
CA GLU A 489 -2.41 18.49 9.29
C GLU A 489 -1.22 17.62 8.86
N SER A 490 -1.26 16.33 9.22
CA SER A 490 -0.24 15.33 8.87
C SER A 490 -0.56 14.57 7.58
N THR A 491 -1.73 14.83 6.96
CA THR A 491 -2.15 14.20 5.72
C THR A 491 -1.07 14.29 4.64
N LEU A 492 -0.72 13.15 4.05
CA LEU A 492 0.25 13.08 2.96
C LEU A 492 -0.29 13.81 1.70
N PRO A 493 0.54 14.64 1.05
CA PRO A 493 0.20 15.21 -0.25
C PRO A 493 0.03 14.10 -1.30
N THR A 494 -1.07 14.15 -2.07
CA THR A 494 -1.35 13.18 -3.16
C THR A 494 -1.77 13.90 -4.43
N ASP A 495 -1.83 13.17 -5.55
CA ASP A 495 -2.33 13.70 -6.84
C ASP A 495 -3.83 14.07 -6.78
N THR A 496 -4.53 13.66 -5.72
CA THR A 496 -5.99 13.78 -5.59
C THR A 496 -6.43 14.68 -4.44
N ASN A 497 -5.51 15.38 -3.76
CA ASN A 497 -5.84 16.34 -2.71
C ASN A 497 -5.24 17.74 -2.98
N LEU A 498 -5.75 18.75 -2.28
CA LEU A 498 -5.39 20.16 -2.53
C LEU A 498 -4.70 20.77 -1.32
N PHE A 499 -3.58 21.46 -1.52
CA PHE A 499 -2.99 22.28 -0.46
C PHE A 499 -3.81 23.54 -0.20
N SER A 500 -4.01 23.86 1.08
CA SER A 500 -4.42 25.21 1.47
C SER A 500 -3.36 26.24 1.08
N ALA A 501 -3.77 27.49 0.90
CA ALA A 501 -2.85 28.59 0.65
C ALA A 501 -1.73 28.66 1.72
N ARG A 502 -2.07 28.44 3.00
CA ARG A 502 -1.11 28.42 4.10
C ARG A 502 -0.17 27.22 4.07
N ARG A 503 -0.63 26.03 3.65
CA ARG A 503 0.26 24.86 3.48
C ARG A 503 1.22 25.08 2.31
N SER A 504 0.73 25.60 1.19
CA SER A 504 1.55 25.92 0.02
C SER A 504 2.68 26.91 0.36
N GLN A 505 2.38 27.96 1.15
CA GLN A 505 3.39 28.91 1.62
C GLN A 505 4.43 28.30 2.57
N LYS A 506 4.12 27.18 3.23
CA LYS A 506 5.05 26.49 4.14
C LYS A 506 5.96 25.50 3.41
N GLU A 507 5.44 24.83 2.38
CA GLU A 507 6.16 23.77 1.66
C GLU A 507 7.01 24.29 0.48
N PHE A 508 6.63 25.42 -0.12
CA PHE A 508 7.34 25.97 -1.28
C PHE A 508 8.08 27.25 -0.91
N LEU A 509 9.31 27.39 -1.42
CA LEU A 509 10.08 28.63 -1.28
C LEU A 509 9.32 29.83 -1.85
N SER A 510 9.13 30.86 -1.01
CA SER A 510 8.48 32.10 -1.41
C SER A 510 9.27 32.83 -2.48
N LYS A 511 8.56 33.35 -3.49
CA LYS A 511 9.13 34.21 -4.54
C LYS A 511 8.97 35.70 -4.23
N LYS A 512 8.31 36.06 -3.13
CA LYS A 512 7.91 37.44 -2.81
C LYS A 512 8.26 37.87 -1.39
N GLU A 513 8.24 36.95 -0.44
CA GLU A 513 8.51 37.20 0.98
C GLU A 513 9.85 36.55 1.37
N GLU A 514 10.44 36.98 2.48
CA GLU A 514 11.62 36.34 3.06
C GLU A 514 11.31 34.89 3.48
N ASP A 515 12.19 33.94 3.14
CA ASP A 515 11.99 32.52 3.37
C ASP A 515 13.33 31.77 3.53
N VAL A 516 13.30 30.62 4.20
CA VAL A 516 14.49 29.82 4.53
C VAL A 516 14.26 28.35 4.19
N ALA A 517 15.13 27.79 3.34
CA ALA A 517 15.17 26.35 3.09
C ALA A 517 15.68 25.61 4.33
N GLN A 518 14.87 24.69 4.88
CA GLN A 518 15.24 23.88 6.04
C GLN A 518 16.16 22.69 5.69
N GLN A 519 16.27 22.35 4.41
CA GLN A 519 17.04 21.21 3.89
C GLN A 519 17.90 21.61 2.69
N LEU A 520 18.83 20.74 2.28
CA LEU A 520 19.71 20.96 1.12
C LEU A 520 18.90 21.09 -0.18
N ILE A 521 19.15 22.16 -0.94
CA ILE A 521 18.57 22.38 -2.27
C ILE A 521 19.67 22.30 -3.33
N THR A 522 19.48 21.41 -4.30
CA THR A 522 20.40 21.23 -5.43
C THR A 522 19.83 21.86 -6.70
N PHE A 523 20.51 22.88 -7.24
CA PHE A 523 20.11 23.53 -8.49
C PHE A 523 20.87 22.94 -9.69
N LEU A 524 20.21 22.09 -10.48
CA LEU A 524 20.84 21.39 -11.62
C LEU A 524 21.42 22.32 -12.70
N LYS A 525 20.86 23.52 -12.85
CA LYS A 525 21.32 24.53 -13.82
C LYS A 525 22.10 25.67 -13.17
N GLY A 526 22.37 25.59 -11.87
CA GLY A 526 22.92 26.69 -11.08
C GLY A 526 21.88 27.66 -10.53
N ILE A 527 22.35 28.68 -9.81
CA ILE A 527 21.53 29.74 -9.17
C ILE A 527 22.05 31.12 -9.57
N GLY A 528 21.14 32.02 -9.94
CA GLY A 528 21.43 33.44 -10.18
C GLY A 528 21.29 34.26 -8.90
N LEU A 529 22.21 35.22 -8.71
CA LEU A 529 22.31 36.10 -7.55
C LEU A 529 22.27 37.57 -8.02
N GLY A 530 21.49 38.40 -7.32
CA GLY A 530 21.22 39.79 -7.69
C GLY A 530 20.06 39.94 -8.68
N ALA A 531 19.51 41.16 -8.79
CA ALA A 531 18.25 41.45 -9.51
C ALA A 531 18.20 40.94 -10.97
N ASP A 532 19.34 40.91 -11.67
CA ASP A 532 19.44 40.48 -13.06
C ASP A 532 20.18 39.14 -13.24
N GLY A 533 20.47 38.42 -12.14
CA GLY A 533 21.28 37.19 -12.18
C GLY A 533 22.73 37.42 -12.62
N ARG A 534 23.23 38.66 -12.53
CA ARG A 534 24.59 39.07 -12.93
C ARG A 534 25.73 38.31 -12.22
N PHE A 535 25.44 37.80 -11.03
CA PHE A 535 26.31 36.89 -10.29
C PHE A 535 25.63 35.54 -10.25
N SER A 536 26.39 34.45 -10.20
CA SER A 536 25.79 33.12 -10.25
C SER A 536 26.73 32.04 -9.75
N VAL A 537 26.16 30.89 -9.46
CA VAL A 537 26.88 29.61 -9.42
C VAL A 537 26.31 28.78 -10.55
N ASN A 538 27.14 28.31 -11.48
CA ASN A 538 26.68 27.53 -12.63
C ASN A 538 26.52 26.04 -12.30
N ALA A 539 26.11 25.23 -13.28
CA ALA A 539 25.91 23.77 -13.11
C ALA A 539 27.17 23.00 -12.67
N ASP A 540 28.36 23.52 -12.99
CA ASP A 540 29.65 22.91 -12.64
C ASP A 540 30.17 23.37 -11.26
N GLY A 541 29.40 24.19 -10.54
CA GLY A 541 29.81 24.76 -9.26
C GLY A 541 30.78 25.95 -9.37
N VAL A 542 30.99 26.49 -10.57
CA VAL A 542 31.82 27.69 -10.77
C VAL A 542 31.01 28.92 -10.37
N ALA A 543 31.54 29.68 -9.41
CA ALA A 543 30.92 30.88 -8.89
C ALA A 543 31.46 32.15 -9.57
N LEU A 544 30.57 32.97 -10.11
CA LEU A 544 30.84 34.35 -10.53
C LEU A 544 30.29 35.31 -9.46
N LEU A 545 31.18 35.83 -8.62
CA LEU A 545 30.85 36.68 -7.48
C LEU A 545 31.57 38.04 -7.59
N SER A 546 30.94 39.13 -7.15
CA SER A 546 31.62 40.44 -7.09
C SER A 546 32.59 40.58 -5.93
N ARG A 547 32.29 39.95 -4.79
CA ARG A 547 33.11 39.95 -3.58
C ARG A 547 32.80 38.72 -2.75
N ILE A 548 33.75 38.27 -1.95
CA ILE A 548 33.55 37.23 -0.93
C ILE A 548 33.91 37.86 0.40
N LEU A 549 32.96 37.94 1.32
CA LEU A 549 33.15 38.52 2.66
C LEU A 549 32.90 37.43 3.70
N VAL A 550 33.82 37.27 4.65
CA VAL A 550 33.77 36.23 5.68
C VAL A 550 33.74 36.89 7.05
N GLY A 551 32.67 36.63 7.82
CA GLY A 551 32.41 37.26 9.11
C GLY A 551 31.95 38.72 8.99
N ASN A 552 32.11 39.48 10.08
CA ASN A 552 31.91 40.94 10.10
C ASN A 552 33.09 41.63 9.42
N TYR A 553 33.26 41.42 8.11
CA TYR A 553 34.36 42.00 7.35
C TYR A 553 34.24 43.53 7.32
N VAL A 554 35.22 44.18 7.94
CA VAL A 554 35.44 45.62 7.92
C VAL A 554 36.85 45.81 7.41
N LYS A 555 36.99 46.42 6.22
CA LYS A 555 38.28 46.68 5.56
C LYS A 555 39.26 47.34 6.53
N GLY A 556 40.42 46.74 6.71
CA GLY A 556 41.51 47.21 7.57
C GLY A 556 41.27 47.00 9.07
N SER A 557 40.24 46.24 9.47
CA SER A 557 39.87 46.09 10.88
C SER A 557 39.60 44.65 11.29
N SER A 558 38.65 43.96 10.66
CA SER A 558 38.22 42.63 11.11
C SER A 558 37.65 41.80 9.96
N GLY A 559 37.67 40.47 10.12
CA GLY A 559 37.15 39.52 9.13
C GLY A 559 38.12 39.27 7.98
N ALA A 560 37.66 38.53 6.98
CA ALA A 560 38.45 38.26 5.76
C ALA A 560 37.62 38.55 4.51
N GLY A 561 38.26 39.00 3.44
CA GLY A 561 37.55 39.39 2.23
C GLY A 561 38.38 39.31 0.96
N ILE A 562 37.69 39.00 -0.15
CA ILE A 562 38.18 39.17 -1.52
C ILE A 562 37.31 40.22 -2.19
N TYR A 563 37.90 41.36 -2.58
CA TYR A 563 37.15 42.50 -3.11
C TYR A 563 38.00 43.34 -4.06
N ALA A 564 37.34 44.03 -4.99
CA ALA A 564 37.99 45.01 -5.86
C ALA A 564 38.04 46.39 -5.19
N ASP A 565 39.13 47.13 -5.37
CA ASP A 565 39.20 48.55 -5.04
C ASP A 565 38.55 49.44 -6.12
N GLY A 566 38.55 50.76 -5.92
CA GLY A 566 37.96 51.72 -6.85
C GLY A 566 38.63 51.80 -8.22
N GLN A 567 39.78 51.15 -8.42
CA GLN A 567 40.50 51.03 -9.68
C GLN A 567 40.35 49.65 -10.33
N GLY A 568 39.64 48.71 -9.67
CA GLY A 568 39.40 47.35 -10.17
C GLY A 568 40.48 46.34 -9.78
N ASN A 569 41.45 46.69 -8.94
CA ASN A 569 42.44 45.73 -8.45
C ASN A 569 41.84 44.91 -7.31
N TYR A 570 42.08 43.59 -7.33
CA TYR A 570 41.56 42.69 -6.31
C TYR A 570 42.51 42.56 -5.13
N HIS A 571 41.96 42.68 -3.93
CA HIS A 571 42.65 42.50 -2.66
C HIS A 571 42.19 41.19 -2.01
N ILE A 572 43.12 40.46 -1.41
CA ILE A 572 42.85 39.32 -0.53
C ILE A 572 43.34 39.73 0.86
N GLU A 573 42.41 39.88 1.81
CA GLU A 573 42.69 40.42 3.14
C GLU A 573 42.25 39.41 4.21
N GLY A 574 43.14 39.15 5.18
CA GLY A 574 42.89 38.27 6.33
C GLY A 574 44.15 38.04 7.18
N ASP A 575 43.98 37.53 8.40
CA ASP A 575 45.07 37.40 9.38
C ASP A 575 46.14 36.36 9.01
N TYR A 576 45.75 35.28 8.33
CA TYR A 576 46.64 34.19 7.94
C TYR A 576 46.37 33.73 6.51
N VAL A 577 47.45 33.61 5.71
CA VAL A 577 47.41 33.00 4.37
C VAL A 577 48.37 31.81 4.34
N HIS A 578 47.84 30.59 4.35
CA HIS A 578 48.63 29.36 4.29
C HIS A 578 48.64 28.79 2.87
N VAL A 579 49.82 28.68 2.25
CA VAL A 579 49.99 28.12 0.89
C VAL A 579 50.75 26.79 0.93
N ARG A 580 50.09 25.67 0.59
CA ARG A 580 50.66 24.31 0.76
C ARG A 580 51.70 23.89 -0.28
N LYS A 581 51.60 24.37 -1.53
CA LYS A 581 52.43 23.89 -2.65
C LYS A 581 53.43 24.92 -3.13
N GLN A 582 52.95 26.01 -3.72
CA GLN A 582 53.80 27.06 -4.28
C GLN A 582 53.03 28.38 -4.23
N LEU A 583 53.67 29.43 -3.72
CA LEU A 583 53.27 30.82 -3.91
C LEU A 583 54.28 31.44 -4.88
N THR A 584 53.83 31.82 -6.06
CA THR A 584 54.63 32.60 -7.00
C THR A 584 54.06 34.01 -7.01
N ALA A 585 54.88 35.00 -6.68
CA ALA A 585 54.54 36.40 -6.68
C ALA A 585 55.70 37.19 -7.29
N GLU A 586 55.40 38.28 -7.99
CA GLU A 586 56.42 39.19 -8.51
C GLU A 586 57.14 39.94 -7.37
N GLU A 587 56.46 40.15 -6.23
CA GLU A 587 57.02 40.76 -5.02
C GLU A 587 56.36 40.19 -3.75
N VAL A 588 57.16 39.94 -2.69
CA VAL A 588 56.67 39.52 -1.36
C VAL A 588 57.38 40.33 -0.27
N GLN A 589 56.61 41.08 0.53
CA GLN A 589 57.12 41.89 1.64
C GLN A 589 56.96 41.13 2.97
N LEU A 590 58.06 40.79 3.67
CA LEU A 590 58.08 39.99 4.92
C LEU A 590 58.73 40.76 6.09
N MET A 591 58.21 40.59 7.30
CA MET A 591 58.51 41.48 8.45
C MET A 591 59.44 40.91 9.58
N LYS A 592 60.13 39.72 9.50
CA LYS A 592 61.26 39.25 10.42
C LYS A 592 62.00 37.88 10.09
N SER A 593 63.21 37.59 10.64
CA SER A 593 64.44 36.89 10.06
C SER A 593 65.04 35.53 10.62
N THR A 594 65.94 34.82 9.87
CA THR A 594 66.71 33.52 10.10
C THR A 594 68.28 33.63 10.28
N HIS A 595 69.03 32.58 10.72
CA HIS A 595 70.48 32.57 11.19
C HIS A 595 71.57 32.25 10.12
N ILE A 596 72.83 32.75 10.28
CA ILE A 596 73.95 32.78 9.30
C ILE A 596 75.28 32.26 9.91
N ASN A 597 76.03 31.38 9.21
CA ASN A 597 77.24 30.65 9.71
C ASN A 597 78.60 31.19 9.20
N GLY A 598 78.72 32.48 8.89
CA GLY A 598 79.94 33.07 8.32
C GLY A 598 80.05 34.58 8.56
N ARG A 599 80.98 35.24 7.86
CA ARG A 599 81.02 36.70 7.78
C ARG A 599 80.31 37.16 6.51
N ILE A 600 79.18 37.84 6.66
CA ILE A 600 78.49 38.53 5.56
C ILE A 600 78.94 39.99 5.55
N ILE A 601 79.44 40.44 4.40
CA ILE A 601 79.76 41.84 4.13
C ILE A 601 78.73 42.32 3.11
N ASN A 602 77.82 43.20 3.53
CA ASN A 602 76.91 43.88 2.61
C ASN A 602 77.58 45.20 2.18
N SER A 603 77.90 45.31 0.88
CA SER A 603 78.71 46.40 0.32
C SER A 603 78.38 46.70 -1.15
N PRO A 604 78.77 47.87 -1.70
CA PRO A 604 78.35 48.32 -3.03
C PRO A 604 78.83 47.52 -4.24
N GLY A 605 79.85 46.67 -4.11
CA GLY A 605 80.38 45.87 -5.21
C GLY A 605 80.74 44.44 -4.78
N SER A 606 80.45 43.48 -5.66
CA SER A 606 80.84 42.08 -5.49
C SER A 606 80.98 41.36 -6.83
N PHE A 607 81.90 40.38 -6.87
CA PHE A 607 82.05 39.46 -8.00
C PHE A 607 82.79 38.20 -7.59
N THR A 608 82.69 37.14 -8.40
CA THR A 608 83.47 35.91 -8.25
C THR A 608 84.49 35.80 -9.37
N ILE A 609 85.75 35.59 -9.03
CA ILE A 609 86.83 35.50 -10.01
C ILE A 609 86.72 34.19 -10.80
N SER A 610 86.53 34.27 -12.11
CA SER A 610 86.55 33.09 -13.00
C SER A 610 87.97 32.74 -13.45
N ARG A 611 88.85 33.74 -13.58
CA ARG A 611 90.24 33.58 -14.06
C ARG A 611 91.10 34.78 -13.68
N VAL A 612 92.40 34.55 -13.43
CA VAL A 612 93.37 35.62 -13.09
C VAL A 612 94.51 35.66 -14.10
N GLU A 613 94.92 36.86 -14.51
CA GLU A 613 96.12 37.13 -15.31
C GLU A 613 97.04 38.12 -14.57
N LYS A 614 98.36 37.88 -14.57
CA LYS A 614 99.32 38.82 -13.99
C LYS A 614 99.63 39.93 -15.01
N THR A 615 99.58 41.18 -14.55
CA THR A 615 99.77 42.40 -15.37
C THR A 615 100.88 43.27 -14.79
N ASP A 616 101.32 44.28 -15.54
CA ASP A 616 102.29 45.27 -15.05
C ASP A 616 101.61 46.15 -13.98
N GLY A 617 102.01 46.00 -12.71
CA GLY A 617 101.42 46.68 -11.55
C GLY A 617 100.31 45.94 -10.79
N GLY A 618 99.96 44.70 -11.16
CA GLY A 618 98.87 43.97 -10.47
C GLY A 618 98.39 42.69 -11.14
N TRP A 619 97.13 42.34 -10.88
CA TRP A 619 96.44 41.21 -11.48
C TRP A 619 95.11 41.64 -12.10
N ARG A 620 94.82 41.14 -13.30
CA ARG A 620 93.53 41.25 -13.96
C ARG A 620 92.66 40.04 -13.60
N CYS A 621 91.56 40.28 -12.91
CA CYS A 621 90.63 39.27 -12.43
C CYS A 621 89.36 39.30 -13.27
N TYR A 622 89.12 38.25 -14.05
CA TYR A 622 87.92 38.12 -14.89
C TYR A 622 86.74 37.54 -14.10
N PHE A 623 85.52 37.85 -14.52
CA PHE A 623 84.28 37.23 -14.04
C PHE A 623 83.34 36.94 -15.21
N THR A 624 82.46 35.95 -15.07
CA THR A 624 81.53 35.57 -16.13
C THR A 624 80.42 36.61 -16.27
N GLN A 625 80.23 37.16 -17.46
CA GLN A 625 79.13 38.07 -17.75
C GLN A 625 77.79 37.37 -17.95
N GLN A 626 77.69 36.05 -17.78
CA GLN A 626 76.42 35.33 -17.96
C GLN A 626 76.25 34.29 -16.87
N ASP A 627 75.13 34.30 -16.16
CA ASP A 627 74.80 33.24 -15.19
C ASP A 627 74.36 31.95 -15.91
N GLY A 628 74.21 30.84 -15.17
CA GLY A 628 73.80 29.55 -15.71
C GLY A 628 72.41 29.52 -16.38
N GLU A 629 71.64 30.61 -16.31
CA GLU A 629 70.31 30.81 -16.90
C GLU A 629 70.33 31.83 -18.07
N GLY A 630 71.49 32.36 -18.44
CA GLY A 630 71.65 33.23 -19.62
C GLY A 630 71.54 34.74 -19.35
N ARG A 631 71.44 35.20 -18.10
CA ARG A 631 71.31 36.63 -17.75
C ARG A 631 72.66 37.33 -17.68
N MET A 632 72.74 38.58 -18.18
CA MET A 632 73.99 39.34 -18.23
C MET A 632 74.38 39.92 -16.85
N ILE A 633 75.59 39.63 -16.37
CA ILE A 633 76.17 40.14 -15.11
C ILE A 633 77.10 41.32 -15.45
N SER A 634 76.86 42.47 -14.82
CA SER A 634 77.66 43.70 -15.00
C SER A 634 78.67 43.91 -13.88
N ASN A 635 79.80 44.54 -14.17
CA ASN A 635 80.81 44.90 -13.16
C ASN A 635 80.24 45.89 -12.13
N THR A 636 80.22 45.51 -10.85
CA THR A 636 79.75 46.36 -9.75
C THR A 636 80.89 47.01 -8.96
N MET A 637 82.15 46.67 -9.29
CA MET A 637 83.34 47.29 -8.71
C MET A 637 83.57 48.68 -9.30
N GLY A 638 84.04 49.59 -8.45
CA GLY A 638 84.41 50.96 -8.75
C GLY A 638 85.92 51.16 -8.71
N MET A 639 86.39 52.22 -9.35
CA MET A 639 87.78 52.65 -9.22
C MET A 639 88.07 52.99 -7.76
N ASP A 640 89.27 52.66 -7.30
CA ASP A 640 89.73 52.87 -5.92
C ASP A 640 88.95 52.12 -4.83
N ASP A 641 88.09 51.17 -5.20
CA ASP A 641 87.50 50.26 -4.22
C ASP A 641 88.58 49.41 -3.58
N TYR A 642 88.42 49.12 -2.30
CA TYR A 642 89.23 48.12 -1.63
C TYR A 642 88.54 46.76 -1.76
N ALA A 643 89.04 45.94 -2.69
CA ALA A 643 88.57 44.60 -2.97
C ALA A 643 89.06 43.63 -1.90
N TYR A 644 88.12 42.97 -1.24
CA TYR A 644 88.32 42.12 -0.08
C TYR A 644 87.91 40.68 -0.39
N CYS A 645 88.81 39.74 -0.13
CA CYS A 645 88.52 38.32 -0.11
C CYS A 645 89.10 37.70 1.17
N GLU A 646 88.31 36.86 1.83
CA GLU A 646 88.75 36.09 2.97
C GLU A 646 87.97 34.78 3.03
N THR A 647 88.67 33.69 3.31
CA THR A 647 88.04 32.38 3.52
C THR A 647 88.42 31.85 4.90
N PHE A 648 87.46 31.18 5.54
CA PHE A 648 87.62 30.65 6.89
C PHE A 648 87.58 29.12 6.88
N ASN A 649 88.53 28.50 7.59
CA ASN A 649 88.62 27.05 7.82
C ASN A 649 88.73 26.21 6.55
N LEU A 650 89.41 26.72 5.50
CA LEU A 650 89.80 25.89 4.37
C LEU A 650 90.92 24.95 4.80
N VAL A 651 90.85 23.68 4.39
CA VAL A 651 91.89 22.69 4.63
C VAL A 651 92.39 22.22 3.27
N ASN A 652 93.70 22.36 3.01
CA ASN A 652 94.26 21.87 1.75
C ASN A 652 94.25 20.34 1.70
N GLN A 653 94.53 19.75 0.52
CA GLN A 653 94.55 18.29 0.31
C GLN A 653 95.51 17.52 1.25
N GLN A 654 96.38 18.22 1.99
CA GLN A 654 97.32 17.66 2.97
C GLN A 654 96.87 17.85 4.42
N GLY A 655 95.62 18.27 4.66
CA GLY A 655 95.07 18.38 6.02
C GLY A 655 95.51 19.62 6.80
N ARG A 656 96.16 20.60 6.15
CA ARG A 656 96.60 21.85 6.78
C ARG A 656 95.61 22.98 6.51
N LEU A 657 95.36 23.81 7.52
CA LEU A 657 94.62 25.07 7.37
C LEU A 657 95.24 25.90 6.24
N SER A 658 94.43 26.28 5.28
CA SER A 658 94.75 26.92 4.00
C SER A 658 93.80 28.10 3.77
N ASN A 659 93.56 28.88 4.82
CA ASN A 659 92.76 30.09 4.74
C ASN A 659 93.45 31.07 3.78
N HIS A 660 92.65 31.60 2.87
CA HIS A 660 93.04 32.51 1.79
C HIS A 660 92.56 33.92 2.15
N TYR A 661 93.42 34.93 2.07
CA TYR A 661 93.11 36.31 2.46
C TYR A 661 93.88 37.33 1.63
N TRP A 662 93.13 38.26 1.04
CA TRP A 662 93.72 39.47 0.46
C TRP A 662 92.74 40.65 0.50
N HIS A 663 93.30 41.85 0.70
CA HIS A 663 92.56 43.10 0.67
C HIS A 663 93.40 44.15 -0.06
N ARG A 664 93.00 44.52 -1.28
CA ARG A 664 93.82 45.26 -2.24
C ARG A 664 93.00 46.32 -2.98
N ARG A 665 93.63 47.40 -3.45
CA ARG A 665 92.94 48.47 -4.20
C ARG A 665 92.67 48.05 -5.65
N VAL A 666 91.50 48.43 -6.15
CA VAL A 666 91.14 48.35 -7.57
C VAL A 666 91.72 49.56 -8.31
N PHE A 667 92.51 49.29 -9.36
CA PHE A 667 93.13 50.35 -10.19
C PHE A 667 92.70 50.33 -11.67
N GLY A 668 91.88 49.37 -12.06
CA GLY A 668 91.31 49.30 -13.40
C GLY A 668 90.02 48.52 -13.44
N LEU A 669 89.13 48.88 -14.36
CA LEU A 669 87.83 48.24 -14.54
C LEU A 669 87.59 47.94 -16.02
N GLY A 670 87.08 46.75 -16.29
CA GLY A 670 86.59 46.31 -17.59
C GLY A 670 85.14 45.84 -17.50
N ALA A 671 84.58 45.46 -18.66
CA ALA A 671 83.23 44.94 -18.72
C ALA A 671 83.11 43.56 -18.06
N ASP A 672 84.12 42.70 -18.21
CA ASP A 672 84.22 41.33 -17.67
C ASP A 672 85.43 41.13 -16.74
N TYR A 673 86.12 42.20 -16.34
CA TYR A 673 87.29 42.10 -15.46
C TYR A 673 87.46 43.29 -14.50
N VAL A 674 88.24 43.06 -13.45
CA VAL A 674 88.67 44.05 -12.46
C VAL A 674 90.19 43.91 -12.25
N ASP A 675 90.93 45.01 -12.33
CA ASP A 675 92.38 45.04 -12.12
C ASP A 675 92.70 45.43 -10.66
N ILE A 676 93.46 44.57 -9.98
CA ILE A 676 93.78 44.63 -8.55
C ILE A 676 95.28 44.88 -8.36
N CYS A 677 95.67 45.87 -7.54
CA CYS A 677 97.06 46.27 -7.36
C CYS A 677 97.95 45.15 -6.78
N ASP A 678 99.22 45.14 -7.19
CA ASP A 678 100.27 44.32 -6.56
C ASP A 678 100.70 44.86 -5.18
N ASN A 679 101.85 44.41 -4.68
CA ASN A 679 102.40 44.80 -3.38
C ASN A 679 103.55 45.83 -3.47
N THR A 680 103.64 46.57 -4.58
CA THR A 680 104.71 47.56 -4.78
C THR A 680 104.52 48.83 -3.94
N ASP A 681 103.27 49.26 -3.70
CA ASP A 681 102.93 50.40 -2.84
C ASP A 681 102.17 49.93 -1.60
N ALA A 682 102.66 50.32 -0.41
CA ALA A 682 102.04 49.98 0.87
C ALA A 682 100.64 50.59 1.05
N ASP A 683 100.29 51.63 0.29
CA ASP A 683 98.96 52.24 0.29
C ASP A 683 97.92 51.47 -0.56
N ASP A 684 98.35 50.43 -1.29
CA ASP A 684 97.52 49.71 -2.25
C ASP A 684 97.17 48.27 -1.84
N TYR A 685 97.74 47.77 -0.73
CA TYR A 685 97.37 46.46 -0.17
C TYR A 685 97.43 46.44 1.38
N ALA A 686 96.61 45.58 1.97
CA ALA A 686 96.69 45.29 3.40
C ALA A 686 97.82 44.28 3.70
N SER A 687 98.58 44.51 4.78
CA SER A 687 99.61 43.58 5.24
C SER A 687 99.05 42.18 5.46
N GLY A 688 99.69 41.16 4.89
CA GLY A 688 99.24 39.76 4.95
C GLY A 688 98.41 39.31 3.74
N SER A 689 98.12 40.20 2.78
CA SER A 689 97.42 39.84 1.54
C SER A 689 98.26 38.91 0.65
N ASP A 690 97.68 37.79 0.24
CA ASP A 690 98.21 36.90 -0.80
C ASP A 690 97.77 37.33 -2.22
N GLU A 691 97.97 36.46 -3.22
CA GLU A 691 97.65 36.73 -4.63
C GLU A 691 96.21 36.28 -4.96
N PRO A 692 95.41 37.05 -5.74
CA PRO A 692 94.06 36.63 -6.16
C PRO A 692 94.05 35.31 -6.93
N GLN A 693 93.02 34.48 -6.72
CA GLN A 693 92.86 33.17 -7.34
C GLN A 693 91.50 33.01 -8.01
N ALA A 694 91.39 32.07 -8.95
CA ALA A 694 90.10 31.71 -9.53
C ALA A 694 89.23 31.00 -8.49
N GLY A 695 87.97 31.41 -8.38
CA GLY A 695 87.02 30.96 -7.37
C GLY A 695 86.86 31.94 -6.19
N ASP A 696 87.71 32.96 -6.08
CA ASP A 696 87.61 33.95 -5.01
C ASP A 696 86.30 34.73 -5.11
N GLU A 697 85.53 34.75 -4.02
CA GLU A 697 84.39 35.64 -3.84
C GLU A 697 84.88 36.97 -3.25
N VAL A 698 84.72 38.04 -4.02
CA VAL A 698 85.29 39.35 -3.71
C VAL A 698 84.16 40.31 -3.40
N SER A 699 84.29 41.04 -2.30
CA SER A 699 83.39 42.14 -1.92
C SER A 699 84.17 43.43 -1.75
N THR A 700 83.53 44.57 -1.94
CA THR A 700 84.11 45.87 -1.59
C THR A 700 84.11 46.07 -0.08
N LEU A 701 85.20 46.59 0.48
CA LEU A 701 85.27 46.95 1.89
C LEU A 701 85.89 48.34 2.05
N GLY A 702 85.17 49.33 1.53
CA GLY A 702 85.58 50.73 1.52
C GLY A 702 86.13 51.18 0.18
N ASN A 703 86.44 52.47 0.11
CA ASN A 703 86.96 53.11 -1.10
C ASN A 703 87.88 54.29 -0.73
N ARG A 704 89.00 54.45 -1.46
CA ARG A 704 89.98 55.51 -1.19
C ARG A 704 89.42 56.91 -1.42
N THR A 705 88.64 57.14 -2.47
CA THR A 705 88.29 58.48 -2.99
C THR A 705 86.80 58.81 -2.89
N ASP A 706 85.90 57.86 -3.17
CA ASP A 706 84.45 58.04 -3.20
C ASP A 706 83.81 57.85 -1.80
N PRO A 707 83.35 58.92 -1.13
CA PRO A 707 82.70 58.83 0.18
C PRO A 707 81.44 57.96 0.17
N ALA A 708 80.73 57.86 -0.95
CA ALA A 708 79.51 57.07 -1.05
C ALA A 708 79.80 55.57 -0.95
N ARG A 709 81.03 55.11 -1.22
CA ARG A 709 81.43 53.71 -1.17
C ARG A 709 82.26 53.35 0.08
N ARG A 710 82.33 54.25 1.06
CA ARG A 710 83.08 54.09 2.33
C ARG A 710 82.25 53.52 3.48
N HIS A 711 81.26 52.69 3.19
CA HIS A 711 80.40 52.09 4.20
C HIS A 711 80.33 50.58 4.02
N ALA A 712 80.14 49.86 5.13
CA ALA A 712 79.93 48.42 5.09
C ALA A 712 79.13 47.98 6.30
N ILE A 713 78.25 47.01 6.07
CA ILE A 713 77.61 46.26 7.16
C ILE A 713 78.28 44.90 7.22
N VAL A 714 78.85 44.60 8.38
CA VAL A 714 79.58 43.35 8.60
C VAL A 714 78.89 42.57 9.71
N GLN A 715 78.33 41.43 9.33
CA GLN A 715 77.85 40.42 10.27
C GLN A 715 78.90 39.31 10.32
N ALA A 716 79.48 39.01 11.46
CA ALA A 716 80.47 37.96 11.62
C ALA A 716 80.06 36.98 12.71
N ALA A 717 80.03 35.68 12.36
CA ALA A 717 79.78 34.60 13.32
C ALA A 717 81.08 33.97 13.88
N ALA A 718 82.25 34.26 13.29
CA ALA A 718 83.56 33.71 13.69
C ALA A 718 84.73 34.68 13.40
N GLY A 719 85.82 34.60 14.16
CA GLY A 719 87.00 35.48 14.08
C GLY A 719 87.17 36.40 15.31
N THR A 720 88.24 37.21 15.36
CA THR A 720 88.52 38.11 16.49
C THR A 720 87.37 39.11 16.71
N GLY A 721 86.80 39.12 17.91
CA GLY A 721 85.65 39.96 18.29
C GLY A 721 84.27 39.42 17.91
N SER A 722 84.16 38.25 17.27
CA SER A 722 82.88 37.61 16.92
C SER A 722 82.18 36.94 18.12
N PRO A 723 80.85 36.70 18.07
CA PRO A 723 79.95 37.12 17.00
C PRO A 723 79.65 38.63 17.09
N TYR A 724 79.52 39.29 15.95
CA TYR A 724 79.09 40.69 15.93
C TYR A 724 78.25 41.03 14.70
N TYR A 725 77.45 42.07 14.83
CA TYR A 725 76.85 42.81 13.73
C TYR A 725 77.29 44.28 13.86
N ARG A 726 78.07 44.77 12.91
CA ARG A 726 78.69 46.10 12.96
C ARG A 726 78.39 46.88 11.68
N MET A 727 78.04 48.15 11.85
CA MET A 727 77.87 49.09 10.74
C MET A 727 78.99 50.12 10.75
N TYR A 728 79.72 50.23 9.65
CA TYR A 728 80.86 51.13 9.50
C TYR A 728 80.57 52.24 8.50
N VAL A 729 81.07 53.43 8.81
CA VAL A 729 81.02 54.61 7.92
C VAL A 729 82.39 55.27 7.91
N GLY A 730 82.88 55.66 6.74
CA GLY A 730 84.16 56.35 6.56
C GLY A 730 85.37 55.41 6.35
N ILE A 731 85.18 54.21 5.82
CA ILE A 731 86.24 53.24 5.50
C ILE A 731 87.09 53.75 4.32
N ARG A 732 88.11 54.56 4.62
CA ARG A 732 88.99 55.24 3.64
C ARG A 732 90.39 54.63 3.51
N SER A 733 90.65 53.55 4.23
CA SER A 733 91.92 52.81 4.23
C SER A 733 91.65 51.35 4.61
N PHE A 734 92.69 50.50 4.58
CA PHE A 734 92.59 49.09 4.99
C PHE A 734 92.36 48.88 6.49
N SER A 735 92.23 49.94 7.29
CA SER A 735 91.84 49.88 8.71
C SER A 735 90.41 50.33 8.89
N LEU A 736 89.60 49.50 9.56
CA LEU A 736 88.21 49.84 9.82
C LEU A 736 88.10 50.93 10.89
N PRO A 737 87.30 51.99 10.67
CA PRO A 737 86.99 52.99 11.68
C PRO A 737 86.13 52.37 12.80
N LYS A 738 85.89 53.12 13.89
CA LYS A 738 84.93 52.67 14.91
C LYS A 738 83.54 52.45 14.27
N PRO A 739 82.87 51.33 14.56
CA PRO A 739 81.53 51.08 14.04
C PRO A 739 80.58 52.11 14.62
N LYS A 740 79.69 52.68 13.80
CA LYS A 740 78.66 53.60 14.29
C LYS A 740 77.59 52.88 15.12
N ILE A 741 77.32 51.63 14.77
CA ILE A 741 76.48 50.72 15.54
C ILE A 741 77.22 49.39 15.67
N GLN A 742 77.30 48.89 16.89
CA GLN A 742 77.87 47.59 17.19
C GLN A 742 76.91 46.77 18.04
N MET A 743 76.71 45.52 17.61
CA MET A 743 76.03 44.50 18.39
C MET A 743 76.98 43.33 18.57
N SER A 744 77.39 43.04 19.80
CA SER A 744 78.26 41.90 20.10
C SER A 744 78.05 41.46 21.55
N PRO A 745 77.92 40.15 21.84
CA PRO A 745 77.76 39.65 23.19
C PRO A 745 79.09 39.54 23.95
N THR A 746 80.24 39.80 23.31
CA THR A 746 81.59 39.54 23.86
C THR A 746 82.40 40.80 24.16
N GLU A 747 81.99 41.96 23.68
CA GLU A 747 82.55 43.28 24.02
C GLU A 747 81.48 44.06 24.81
N GLY A 748 81.86 44.81 25.85
CA GLY A 748 80.94 45.40 26.84
C GLY A 748 79.64 45.98 26.28
N SER A 749 78.51 45.59 26.91
CA SER A 749 77.11 45.84 26.55
C SER A 749 76.68 45.41 25.14
N TRP A 750 75.62 44.58 25.06
CA TRP A 750 75.21 43.86 23.84
C TRP A 750 74.97 44.77 22.63
N TRP A 751 74.48 45.99 22.86
CA TRP A 751 74.25 47.01 21.84
C TRP A 751 74.96 48.30 22.26
N MET A 752 75.85 48.78 21.40
CA MET A 752 76.60 50.01 21.58
C MET A 752 76.37 50.94 20.39
N VAL A 753 76.23 52.22 20.69
CA VAL A 753 76.11 53.29 19.69
C VAL A 753 77.23 54.29 19.92
N THR A 754 77.89 54.68 18.84
CA THR A 754 78.88 55.75 18.88
C THR A 754 78.22 57.08 18.56
N ASP A 755 78.21 58.02 19.50
CA ASP A 755 77.57 59.33 19.36
C ASP A 755 78.25 60.22 18.28
N GLU A 756 77.72 61.43 18.08
CA GLU A 756 78.28 62.42 17.15
C GLU A 756 79.69 62.89 17.54
N HIS A 757 80.08 62.70 18.80
CA HIS A 757 81.37 63.07 19.36
C HIS A 757 82.39 61.92 19.37
N GLY A 758 82.00 60.70 18.96
CA GLY A 758 82.88 59.54 18.90
C GLY A 758 82.94 58.69 20.19
N ASN A 759 82.04 58.94 21.15
CA ASN A 759 81.95 58.20 22.41
C ASN A 759 81.01 57.00 22.29
N ASP A 760 81.39 55.88 22.90
CA ASP A 760 80.59 54.65 22.87
C ASP A 760 79.65 54.61 24.08
N MET A 761 78.34 54.49 23.85
CA MET A 761 77.32 54.42 24.89
C MET A 761 76.48 53.12 24.77
N PRO A 762 76.10 52.47 25.89
CA PRO A 762 75.15 51.37 25.87
C PRO A 762 73.78 51.80 25.37
N MET A 763 73.15 50.95 24.56
CA MET A 763 71.79 51.17 24.10
C MET A 763 70.80 51.28 25.27
N GLU A 764 71.09 50.71 26.44
CA GLU A 764 70.28 50.85 27.65
C GLU A 764 70.30 52.28 28.21
N GLU A 765 71.44 52.96 28.21
CA GLU A 765 71.52 54.38 28.60
C GLU A 765 70.80 55.26 27.58
N TYR A 766 70.95 54.92 26.30
CA TYR A 766 70.23 55.57 25.22
C TYR A 766 68.71 55.34 25.33
N ILE A 767 68.25 54.12 25.61
CA ILE A 767 66.83 53.75 25.82
C ILE A 767 66.30 54.30 27.13
N ALA A 768 67.07 54.38 28.22
CA ALA A 768 66.65 55.00 29.47
C ALA A 768 66.31 56.48 29.27
N SER A 769 67.09 57.18 28.44
CA SER A 769 66.78 58.55 28.03
C SER A 769 65.43 58.66 27.29
N LEU A 770 65.05 57.61 26.53
CA LEU A 770 63.78 57.53 25.79
C LEU A 770 62.61 57.02 26.66
N LYS A 771 62.83 56.04 27.56
CA LYS A 771 61.81 55.46 28.46
C LYS A 771 61.28 56.47 29.47
N SER A 772 62.13 57.35 29.99
CA SER A 772 61.69 58.46 30.84
C SER A 772 60.66 59.37 30.16
N GLN A 773 60.63 59.41 28.83
CA GLN A 773 59.65 60.19 28.06
C GLN A 773 58.34 59.41 27.82
N VAL A 774 58.38 58.07 27.88
CA VAL A 774 57.23 57.18 27.61
C VAL A 774 56.44 56.83 28.87
N SER A 775 57.09 56.69 30.03
CA SER A 775 56.42 56.37 31.31
C SER A 775 55.40 57.40 31.80
N ALA A 776 55.42 58.63 31.28
CA ALA A 776 54.43 59.66 31.59
C ALA A 776 53.07 59.45 30.88
N VAL A 777 52.98 58.55 29.90
CA VAL A 777 51.78 58.36 29.06
C VAL A 777 50.98 57.10 29.46
N GLN A 778 51.54 56.23 30.29
CA GLN A 778 51.02 54.86 30.50
C GLN A 778 50.07 54.70 31.71
N GLU A 779 49.90 55.71 32.56
CA GLU A 779 49.01 55.68 33.74
C GLU A 779 47.50 55.90 33.42
N GLN A 780 47.09 55.95 32.15
CA GLN A 780 45.75 56.42 31.75
C GLN A 780 44.74 55.34 31.30
N ALA A 781 45.03 54.03 31.37
CA ALA A 781 44.35 53.07 30.46
C ALA A 781 43.67 51.77 30.98
N ASP A 782 43.58 51.38 32.26
CA ASP A 782 43.01 50.04 32.60
C ASP A 782 41.78 50.05 33.56
N ARG A 783 40.65 49.43 33.13
CA ARG A 783 39.47 49.01 33.96
C ARG A 783 39.06 47.57 33.63
N GLN A 784 38.97 46.68 34.62
CA GLN A 784 38.46 45.29 34.54
C GLN A 784 37.18 45.15 35.38
N LEU A 785 36.19 44.42 34.87
CA LEU A 785 34.88 44.13 35.51
C LEU A 785 34.91 42.83 36.33
N VAL A 786 34.35 42.82 37.54
CA VAL A 786 34.32 41.68 38.49
C VAL A 786 32.88 41.31 38.90
N ILE A 787 32.60 40.00 39.07
CA ILE A 787 31.29 39.47 39.48
C ILE A 787 31.36 38.85 40.89
N TRP A 788 30.40 39.20 41.75
CA TRP A 788 30.31 38.88 43.17
C TRP A 788 29.05 38.05 43.49
N PHE A 789 29.08 37.21 44.53
CA PHE A 789 27.95 36.36 44.96
C PHE A 789 27.71 36.47 46.47
N GLY A 790 26.45 36.51 46.89
CA GLY A 790 26.09 36.39 48.31
C GLY A 790 24.62 36.11 48.54
N ASP A 791 24.20 36.09 49.81
CA ASP A 791 22.90 35.53 50.21
C ASP A 791 21.92 36.60 50.75
N ALA A 792 22.29 37.89 50.66
CA ALA A 792 21.48 39.03 51.05
C ALA A 792 21.45 40.09 49.93
N VAL A 793 20.52 41.04 49.98
CA VAL A 793 20.48 42.16 49.02
C VAL A 793 21.70 43.05 49.25
N PRO A 794 22.52 43.33 48.22
CA PRO A 794 23.75 44.12 48.40
C PRO A 794 23.41 45.57 48.73
N SER A 795 24.22 46.20 49.59
CA SER A 795 24.10 47.62 49.92
C SER A 795 25.46 48.29 49.87
N ALA A 796 25.50 49.61 49.73
CA ALA A 796 26.76 50.38 49.67
C ALA A 796 27.55 50.34 50.99
N THR A 797 27.00 49.75 52.06
CA THR A 797 27.60 49.67 53.40
C THR A 797 27.83 48.23 53.86
N ALA A 798 27.55 47.24 53.02
CA ALA A 798 27.73 45.81 53.33
C ALA A 798 28.64 45.17 52.27
N GLU A 799 29.27 44.04 52.63
CA GLU A 799 30.15 43.29 51.72
C GLU A 799 29.47 42.95 50.38
N PRO A 800 30.14 43.14 49.22
CA PRO A 800 31.55 43.54 49.04
C PRO A 800 31.79 45.06 48.99
N ALA A 801 30.75 45.88 48.88
CA ALA A 801 30.92 47.33 48.71
C ALA A 801 31.29 48.08 50.00
N GLY A 802 31.07 47.46 51.16
CA GLY A 802 31.41 48.01 52.47
C GLY A 802 32.90 48.29 52.67
N GLU A 803 33.79 47.56 51.97
CA GLU A 803 35.24 47.78 52.02
C GLU A 803 35.74 48.86 51.05
N TRP A 804 34.91 49.32 50.10
CA TRP A 804 35.27 50.34 49.11
C TRP A 804 35.11 51.74 49.72
N THR A 805 36.04 52.14 50.59
CA THR A 805 35.90 53.34 51.42
C THR A 805 36.28 54.66 50.71
N ASP A 806 37.12 54.62 49.67
CA ASP A 806 37.56 55.79 48.90
C ASP A 806 36.98 55.83 47.47
N GLU A 807 36.98 57.02 46.86
CA GLU A 807 36.32 57.26 45.57
C GLU A 807 37.06 56.62 44.38
N ALA A 808 38.40 56.49 44.44
CA ALA A 808 39.16 55.85 43.37
C ALA A 808 38.87 54.34 43.33
N THR A 809 38.74 53.69 44.49
CA THR A 809 38.34 52.29 44.60
C THR A 809 36.90 52.06 44.12
N LYS A 810 35.95 52.95 44.48
CA LYS A 810 34.57 52.86 43.95
C LYS A 810 34.48 53.03 42.44
N GLU A 811 35.34 53.85 41.83
CA GLU A 811 35.39 54.01 40.36
C GLU A 811 36.06 52.85 39.62
N MET A 812 36.94 52.09 40.27
CA MET A 812 37.51 50.85 39.72
C MET A 812 36.47 49.72 39.63
N HIS A 813 35.54 49.66 40.59
CA HIS A 813 34.45 48.68 40.65
C HIS A 813 33.15 49.16 39.97
N LEU A 814 33.21 50.26 39.22
CA LEU A 814 32.07 50.77 38.47
C LEU A 814 31.65 49.72 37.42
N HIS A 815 30.38 49.33 37.46
CA HIS A 815 29.75 48.28 36.65
C HIS A 815 30.00 46.83 37.09
N ASP A 816 30.67 46.59 38.23
CA ASP A 816 30.73 45.25 38.83
C ASP A 816 29.32 44.69 39.09
N ILE A 817 29.16 43.37 39.02
CA ILE A 817 27.86 42.68 39.14
C ILE A 817 27.81 41.87 40.44
N TYR A 818 26.69 41.92 41.17
CA TYR A 818 26.43 41.11 42.36
C TYR A 818 25.19 40.23 42.19
N TYR A 819 25.31 38.93 42.45
CA TYR A 819 24.21 37.95 42.34
C TYR A 819 23.78 37.41 43.71
N ASN A 820 22.51 37.63 44.07
CA ASN A 820 21.93 37.15 45.33
C ASN A 820 21.36 35.73 45.18
N ARG A 821 21.81 34.80 46.02
CA ARG A 821 21.48 33.35 45.97
C ARG A 821 20.35 32.90 46.90
N SER A 822 19.84 33.74 47.80
CA SER A 822 18.87 33.30 48.81
C SER A 822 17.44 33.23 48.25
N TYR A 823 16.94 32.01 48.06
CA TYR A 823 15.62 31.70 47.50
C TYR A 823 14.47 31.90 48.51
N ALA A 824 14.76 31.88 49.81
CA ALA A 824 13.76 31.71 50.87
C ALA A 824 13.13 33.02 51.41
N GLU A 825 13.72 34.19 51.15
CA GLU A 825 13.21 35.48 51.66
C GLU A 825 12.76 36.48 50.58
N THR A 826 13.09 36.26 49.29
CA THR A 826 12.84 37.25 48.22
C THR A 826 12.18 36.72 46.94
N GLY A 827 11.88 35.41 46.85
CA GLY A 827 11.09 34.84 45.76
C GLY A 827 11.84 34.62 44.43
N GLY A 828 13.17 34.66 44.41
CA GLY A 828 14.01 34.32 43.23
C GLY A 828 15.35 35.07 43.25
N GLY A 829 16.42 34.47 42.72
CA GLY A 829 17.75 35.09 42.69
C GLY A 829 17.77 36.36 41.82
N ARG A 830 18.16 37.50 42.42
CA ARG A 830 18.20 38.83 41.77
C ARG A 830 19.66 39.28 41.57
N ALA A 831 19.95 39.94 40.46
CA ALA A 831 21.27 40.48 40.11
C ALA A 831 21.29 42.02 40.18
N TYR A 832 22.42 42.59 40.58
CA TYR A 832 22.59 44.03 40.79
C TYR A 832 23.88 44.53 40.14
N SER A 833 23.90 45.73 39.55
CA SER A 833 25.10 46.42 39.05
C SER A 833 25.51 47.55 40.01
N PHE A 834 26.81 47.74 40.24
CA PHE A 834 27.28 48.89 41.03
C PHE A 834 27.46 50.10 40.12
N GLU A 835 26.67 51.15 40.33
CA GLU A 835 26.70 52.34 39.47
C GLU A 835 26.80 53.63 40.27
N LYS A 836 27.26 54.69 39.58
CA LYS A 836 27.30 56.05 40.08
C LYS A 836 26.02 56.76 39.66
N ASN A 837 25.26 57.22 40.65
CA ASN A 837 24.04 57.98 40.46
C ASN A 837 24.31 59.37 39.90
N PRO A 838 23.31 60.01 39.27
CA PRO A 838 23.43 61.38 38.75
C PRO A 838 23.79 62.44 39.81
N ASP A 839 23.51 62.17 41.09
CA ASP A 839 23.87 63.04 42.22
C ASP A 839 25.30 62.81 42.75
N GLY A 840 26.06 61.92 42.12
CA GLY A 840 27.44 61.58 42.47
C GLY A 840 27.57 60.49 43.54
N SER A 841 26.47 60.00 44.12
CA SER A 841 26.48 58.88 45.07
C SER A 841 26.65 57.53 44.35
N TYR A 842 27.12 56.50 45.04
CA TYR A 842 27.26 55.15 44.47
C TYR A 842 26.26 54.20 45.13
N SER A 843 25.57 53.39 44.33
CA SER A 843 24.64 52.40 44.82
C SER A 843 24.53 51.20 43.90
N TRP A 844 24.10 50.08 44.47
CA TRP A 844 23.70 48.91 43.70
C TRP A 844 22.33 49.13 43.08
N HIS A 845 22.23 49.01 41.77
CA HIS A 845 20.98 49.06 41.02
C HIS A 845 20.55 47.65 40.66
N GLU A 846 19.29 47.32 40.93
CA GLU A 846 18.75 46.01 40.54
C GLU A 846 18.60 45.94 39.02
N ILE A 847 19.21 44.92 38.42
CA ILE A 847 19.08 44.64 37.00
C ILE A 847 17.74 43.93 36.82
N THR A 848 16.70 44.68 36.45
CA THR A 848 15.35 44.15 36.20
C THR A 848 15.02 44.20 34.71
N ASP A 849 14.79 43.04 34.10
CA ASP A 849 14.29 42.94 32.73
C ASP A 849 12.87 43.52 32.68
N ALA A 850 12.72 44.69 32.06
CA ALA A 850 11.45 45.36 31.83
C ALA A 850 10.41 44.51 31.04
N ASP A 851 10.86 43.41 30.40
CA ASP A 851 9.99 42.45 29.70
C ASP A 851 9.39 41.37 30.63
N VAL A 852 9.92 41.20 31.85
CA VAL A 852 9.33 40.30 32.87
C VAL A 852 8.10 40.94 33.52
N LEU A 853 8.06 42.28 33.66
CA LEU A 853 6.88 42.98 34.19
C LEU A 853 5.68 42.97 33.23
N LYS A 854 5.91 43.03 31.90
CA LYS A 854 4.84 42.82 30.90
C LYS A 854 4.30 41.39 30.90
N SER A 855 5.16 40.43 31.18
CA SER A 855 4.81 39.00 31.22
C SER A 855 4.06 38.64 32.51
N LEU A 856 4.36 39.29 33.65
CA LEU A 856 3.63 39.14 34.91
C LEU A 856 2.22 39.78 34.86
N GLU A 857 2.05 40.96 34.25
CA GLU A 857 0.71 41.54 34.04
C GLU A 857 -0.17 40.69 33.09
N ALA A 858 0.44 39.99 32.13
CA ALA A 858 -0.26 39.06 31.23
C ALA A 858 -0.60 37.73 31.94
N ALA A 859 0.27 37.23 32.82
CA ALA A 859 0.02 36.04 33.63
C ALA A 859 -1.06 36.27 34.70
N GLN A 860 -1.13 37.47 35.27
CA GLN A 860 -2.14 37.82 36.28
C GLN A 860 -3.54 37.99 35.66
N ARG A 861 -3.65 38.51 34.43
CA ARG A 861 -4.93 38.49 33.66
C ARG A 861 -5.35 37.09 33.21
N ALA A 862 -4.40 36.20 32.93
CA ALA A 862 -4.69 34.80 32.59
C ALA A 862 -5.15 33.99 33.81
N GLN A 863 -4.67 34.33 35.02
CA GLN A 863 -5.12 33.70 36.26
C GLN A 863 -6.53 34.15 36.68
N ASP A 864 -6.84 35.45 36.58
CA ASP A 864 -8.19 35.96 36.89
C ASP A 864 -9.27 35.45 35.91
N THR A 865 -8.88 35.05 34.68
CA THR A 865 -9.78 34.41 33.71
C THR A 865 -9.95 32.90 33.98
N ALA A 866 -9.04 32.29 34.77
CA ALA A 866 -9.02 30.86 35.08
C ALA A 866 -9.55 30.50 36.48
N ASP A 867 -10.08 31.45 37.24
CA ASP A 867 -10.74 31.21 38.55
C ASP A 867 -12.22 30.81 38.43
N GLY A 868 -12.77 30.74 37.21
CA GLY A 868 -14.06 30.12 36.92
C GLY A 868 -13.97 28.59 36.77
N LYS A 869 -13.26 27.88 37.66
CA LYS A 869 -13.11 26.42 37.57
C LYS A 869 -14.43 25.71 37.91
N ARG A 870 -15.11 25.16 36.89
CA ARG A 870 -16.17 24.16 37.08
C ARG A 870 -15.56 22.89 37.68
N ARG A 871 -16.15 22.39 38.76
CA ARG A 871 -15.65 21.28 39.60
C ARG A 871 -16.41 20.00 39.27
N VAL A 872 -15.74 18.86 39.42
CA VAL A 872 -16.35 17.53 39.27
C VAL A 872 -16.27 16.77 40.59
N PHE A 873 -17.41 16.46 41.17
CA PHE A 873 -17.58 15.59 42.33
C PHE A 873 -17.75 14.15 41.86
N VAL A 874 -17.16 13.18 42.54
CA VAL A 874 -17.23 11.77 42.14
C VAL A 874 -17.67 10.94 43.34
N ARG A 875 -18.76 10.19 43.17
CA ARG A 875 -19.29 9.16 44.10
C ARG A 875 -19.86 9.67 45.43
N GLU A 876 -19.17 10.55 46.14
CA GLU A 876 -19.60 11.08 47.44
C GLU A 876 -20.46 12.35 47.28
N GLN A 877 -21.33 12.63 48.25
CA GLN A 877 -22.18 13.83 48.25
C GLN A 877 -21.34 15.12 48.22
N PRO A 878 -21.56 16.04 47.26
CA PRO A 878 -20.82 17.30 47.16
C PRO A 878 -20.87 18.11 48.46
N VAL A 879 -19.71 18.60 48.90
CA VAL A 879 -19.58 19.50 50.05
C VAL A 879 -19.40 20.93 49.53
N PRO A 880 -20.24 21.91 49.92
CA PRO A 880 -20.07 23.30 49.52
C PRO A 880 -18.67 23.85 49.85
N PRO A 881 -18.07 24.69 48.99
CA PRO A 881 -18.71 25.37 47.87
C PRO A 881 -18.81 24.54 46.58
N TYR A 882 -19.90 24.72 45.84
CA TYR A 882 -20.08 24.23 44.47
C TYR A 882 -20.83 25.28 43.63
N ASP A 883 -20.50 25.37 42.34
CA ASP A 883 -20.98 26.41 41.43
C ASP A 883 -21.95 25.85 40.38
N LYS A 884 -22.89 26.68 39.92
CA LYS A 884 -23.78 26.33 38.80
C LYS A 884 -22.95 25.94 37.56
N GLY A 885 -23.08 24.69 37.13
CA GLY A 885 -22.31 24.07 36.05
C GLY A 885 -21.30 23.03 36.52
N ASP A 886 -21.10 22.86 37.82
CA ASP A 886 -20.31 21.75 38.39
C ASP A 886 -20.99 20.40 38.12
N GLN A 887 -20.20 19.34 37.99
CA GLN A 887 -20.72 18.00 37.68
C GLN A 887 -20.55 17.05 38.87
N TRP A 888 -21.50 16.14 39.05
CA TRP A 888 -21.44 15.08 40.05
C TRP A 888 -21.62 13.73 39.36
N SER A 889 -20.51 13.02 39.20
CA SER A 889 -20.42 11.71 38.54
C SER A 889 -20.64 10.59 39.54
N ASN A 890 -21.35 9.54 39.12
CA ASN A 890 -21.74 8.39 39.96
C ASN A 890 -22.56 8.82 41.18
N ALA A 891 -23.40 9.84 41.01
CA ALA A 891 -24.22 10.41 42.06
C ALA A 891 -25.18 9.34 42.59
N THR A 892 -25.11 9.10 43.90
CA THR A 892 -26.01 8.22 44.61
C THR A 892 -26.56 8.97 45.80
N TYR A 893 -27.86 9.23 45.82
CA TYR A 893 -28.49 9.99 46.89
C TYR A 893 -29.87 9.43 47.22
N GLU A 894 -30.01 8.91 48.44
CA GLU A 894 -31.26 8.47 49.12
C GLU A 894 -32.32 7.81 48.22
N GLY A 895 -31.91 6.99 47.24
CA GLY A 895 -32.79 6.29 46.30
C GLY A 895 -33.41 7.15 45.19
N ARG A 896 -33.12 8.46 45.13
CA ARG A 896 -33.56 9.37 44.06
C ARG A 896 -32.65 9.33 42.83
N TYR A 897 -31.35 9.09 43.04
CA TYR A 897 -30.34 8.93 41.99
C TYR A 897 -29.44 7.73 42.32
N GLN A 898 -29.08 6.94 41.30
CA GLN A 898 -28.34 5.70 41.48
C GLN A 898 -27.30 5.52 40.36
N ASN A 899 -26.08 5.98 40.64
CA ASN A 899 -24.96 6.03 39.69
C ASN A 899 -25.20 6.97 38.49
N ASP A 900 -25.94 8.06 38.72
CA ASP A 900 -26.30 9.03 37.69
C ASP A 900 -25.26 10.15 37.54
N LEU A 901 -25.28 10.85 36.41
CA LEU A 901 -24.49 12.07 36.18
C LEU A 901 -25.36 13.32 36.33
N LEU A 902 -25.14 14.06 37.41
CA LEU A 902 -25.87 15.29 37.73
C LEU A 902 -25.03 16.54 37.45
N VAL A 903 -25.69 17.65 37.16
CA VAL A 903 -25.06 18.98 36.99
C VAL A 903 -25.69 19.95 37.98
N CYS A 904 -24.86 20.72 38.66
CA CYS A 904 -25.29 21.74 39.58
C CYS A 904 -25.98 22.87 38.81
N VAL A 905 -27.22 23.18 39.17
CA VAL A 905 -28.03 24.24 38.57
C VAL A 905 -28.09 25.50 39.45
N ARG A 906 -27.61 25.45 40.70
CA ARG A 906 -27.58 26.56 41.67
C ARG A 906 -26.30 26.56 42.53
N THR A 907 -25.57 27.67 42.55
CA THR A 907 -24.33 27.84 43.33
C THR A 907 -24.57 27.89 44.84
N LYS A 908 -23.66 27.30 45.64
CA LYS A 908 -23.55 27.45 47.11
C LYS A 908 -22.16 27.85 47.58
N ALA A 909 -22.12 28.71 48.59
CA ALA A 909 -20.88 29.22 49.18
C ALA A 909 -20.26 28.25 50.21
N LYS A 910 -18.99 28.48 50.56
CA LYS A 910 -18.29 27.73 51.61
C LYS A 910 -19.03 27.94 52.94
N ASP A 911 -19.33 26.85 53.65
CA ASP A 911 -20.06 26.79 54.93
C ASP A 911 -21.61 26.82 54.85
N GLU A 912 -22.20 26.81 53.65
CA GLU A 912 -23.63 26.53 53.47
C GLU A 912 -23.93 25.01 53.52
N SER A 913 -25.16 24.62 53.83
CA SER A 913 -25.57 23.20 53.83
C SER A 913 -25.89 22.72 52.41
N PHE A 914 -25.42 21.53 52.02
CA PHE A 914 -25.78 20.89 50.74
C PHE A 914 -27.30 20.79 50.54
N ASP A 915 -27.77 20.97 49.31
CA ASP A 915 -29.16 20.72 48.90
C ASP A 915 -29.19 19.94 47.57
N ILE A 916 -29.92 18.82 47.53
CA ILE A 916 -30.00 17.96 46.35
C ILE A 916 -30.75 18.63 45.19
N ASP A 917 -31.67 19.56 45.49
CA ASP A 917 -32.41 20.29 44.45
C ASP A 917 -31.53 21.34 43.73
N ASP A 918 -30.29 21.56 44.20
CA ASP A 918 -29.28 22.29 43.45
C ASP A 918 -28.68 21.47 42.30
N TRP A 919 -29.01 20.19 42.16
CA TRP A 919 -28.42 19.25 41.19
C TRP A 919 -29.49 18.60 40.31
N SER A 920 -29.30 18.63 38.99
CA SER A 920 -30.25 18.11 37.99
C SER A 920 -29.59 17.06 37.08
N PRO A 921 -30.33 16.03 36.61
CA PRO A 921 -29.80 15.07 35.63
C PRO A 921 -29.35 15.74 34.34
N SER A 922 -28.22 15.29 33.80
CA SER A 922 -27.69 15.79 32.52
C SER A 922 -28.35 15.17 31.29
N GLN A 923 -29.15 14.11 31.45
CA GLN A 923 -29.78 13.36 30.35
C GLN A 923 -31.22 12.93 30.71
N ALA A 924 -32.09 12.78 29.70
CA ALA A 924 -33.56 12.68 29.85
C ALA A 924 -34.15 11.25 29.83
N LEU A 925 -33.35 10.20 29.66
CA LEU A 925 -33.84 8.81 29.48
C LEU A 925 -33.19 7.82 30.45
N THR A 926 -33.76 7.66 31.64
CA THR A 926 -33.59 6.43 32.41
C THR A 926 -34.92 5.96 33.02
N SER A 927 -35.30 4.73 32.61
CA SER A 927 -36.26 3.79 33.22
C SER A 927 -37.78 4.02 33.04
N ALA A 928 -38.42 3.17 32.23
CA ALA A 928 -39.85 2.84 32.41
C ALA A 928 -40.34 1.45 31.96
N GLN A 929 -39.61 0.59 31.20
CA GLN A 929 -40.17 -0.74 30.82
C GLN A 929 -39.20 -1.94 30.82
N PHE A 930 -37.91 -1.74 30.57
CA PHE A 930 -36.93 -2.83 30.48
C PHE A 930 -35.69 -2.50 31.31
N LYS A 931 -35.07 -3.52 31.91
CA LYS A 931 -33.75 -3.41 32.52
C LYS A 931 -32.74 -4.07 31.59
N SER A 932 -31.91 -3.26 30.95
CA SER A 932 -30.68 -3.73 30.30
C SER A 932 -29.56 -3.78 31.33
N GLU A 933 -28.92 -4.92 31.50
CA GLU A 933 -27.85 -5.10 32.47
C GLU A 933 -26.68 -5.88 31.84
N ILE A 934 -25.47 -5.37 32.02
CA ILE A 934 -24.21 -6.08 31.73
C ILE A 934 -23.54 -6.33 33.08
N LYS A 935 -23.33 -7.60 33.43
CA LYS A 935 -22.59 -8.01 34.63
C LYS A 935 -21.29 -8.66 34.22
N THR A 936 -20.20 -8.22 34.85
CA THR A 936 -18.88 -8.80 34.68
C THR A 936 -18.35 -9.19 36.06
N ALA A 937 -18.12 -10.49 36.26
CA ALA A 937 -17.38 -11.07 37.37
C ALA A 937 -16.13 -11.78 36.82
N ALA A 938 -15.21 -12.16 37.71
CA ALA A 938 -13.94 -12.80 37.32
C ALA A 938 -14.11 -14.07 36.47
N ASP A 939 -15.25 -14.74 36.63
CA ASP A 939 -15.60 -16.04 36.08
C ASP A 939 -16.96 -16.04 35.35
N LYS A 940 -17.63 -14.89 35.22
CA LYS A 940 -18.95 -14.80 34.60
C LYS A 940 -19.21 -13.47 33.92
N ILE A 941 -19.61 -13.49 32.66
CA ILE A 941 -20.05 -12.30 31.90
C ILE A 941 -21.47 -12.55 31.41
N SER A 942 -22.40 -11.66 31.69
CA SER A 942 -23.78 -11.76 31.19
C SER A 942 -24.29 -10.41 30.71
N ALA A 943 -24.86 -10.35 29.51
CA ALA A 943 -25.58 -9.20 28.99
C ALA A 943 -27.03 -9.61 28.70
N THR A 944 -27.98 -9.03 29.43
CA THR A 944 -29.38 -9.47 29.41
C THR A 944 -30.34 -8.28 29.34
N VAL A 945 -31.38 -8.41 28.52
CA VAL A 945 -32.57 -7.56 28.55
C VAL A 945 -33.65 -8.29 29.33
N THR A 946 -33.94 -7.80 30.53
CA THR A 946 -34.93 -8.40 31.42
C THR A 946 -36.20 -7.57 31.39
N ASN A 947 -37.32 -8.23 31.15
CA ASN A 947 -38.63 -7.62 31.24
C ASN A 947 -38.97 -7.39 32.72
N LEU A 948 -39.09 -6.12 33.11
CA LEU A 948 -39.29 -5.73 34.51
C LEU A 948 -40.68 -6.13 35.05
N LYS A 949 -41.64 -6.49 34.19
CA LYS A 949 -42.98 -6.93 34.62
C LYS A 949 -43.00 -8.38 35.10
N ASN A 950 -42.19 -9.26 34.51
CA ASN A 950 -42.21 -10.70 34.81
C ASN A 950 -40.84 -11.24 35.30
N GLY A 951 -39.77 -10.45 35.22
CA GLY A 951 -38.42 -10.84 35.66
C GLY A 951 -37.70 -11.82 34.74
N LEU A 952 -38.25 -12.12 33.55
CA LEU A 952 -37.64 -13.04 32.59
C LEU A 952 -36.69 -12.29 31.65
N VAL A 953 -35.60 -12.97 31.26
CA VAL A 953 -34.67 -12.51 30.22
C VAL A 953 -35.34 -12.77 28.87
N GLU A 954 -35.69 -11.70 28.16
CA GLU A 954 -36.32 -11.79 26.83
C GLU A 954 -35.27 -12.08 25.76
N VAL A 955 -34.12 -11.39 25.85
CA VAL A 955 -32.95 -11.60 24.97
C VAL A 955 -31.66 -11.41 25.77
N GLY A 956 -30.66 -12.26 25.58
CA GLY A 956 -29.36 -12.09 26.23
C GLY A 956 -28.33 -13.17 25.91
N PHE A 957 -27.11 -12.98 26.39
CA PHE A 957 -26.07 -13.99 26.36
C PHE A 957 -25.30 -14.06 27.69
N GLU A 958 -24.85 -15.26 28.04
CA GLU A 958 -24.16 -15.58 29.29
C GLU A 958 -22.91 -16.43 28.99
N LEU A 959 -21.75 -15.95 29.41
CA LEU A 959 -20.48 -16.64 29.45
C LEU A 959 -20.21 -17.03 30.90
N ASP A 960 -20.31 -18.30 31.21
CA ASP A 960 -20.04 -18.87 32.53
C ASP A 960 -18.70 -19.61 32.46
N GLY A 961 -17.66 -18.99 33.01
CA GLY A 961 -16.29 -19.49 33.04
C GLY A 961 -16.09 -20.66 34.01
N GLU A 962 -16.90 -20.78 35.07
CA GLU A 962 -16.88 -21.95 35.96
C GLU A 962 -17.41 -23.19 35.23
N LYS A 963 -18.52 -23.05 34.50
CA LYS A 963 -19.12 -24.13 33.71
C LYS A 963 -18.50 -24.29 32.32
N LYS A 964 -17.66 -23.33 31.90
CA LYS A 964 -17.10 -23.21 30.55
C LYS A 964 -18.19 -23.23 29.48
N SER A 965 -19.31 -22.57 29.75
CA SER A 965 -20.48 -22.57 28.87
C SER A 965 -20.78 -21.18 28.34
N PHE A 966 -21.21 -21.13 27.08
CA PHE A 966 -21.83 -19.96 26.47
C PHE A 966 -23.30 -20.27 26.21
N THR A 967 -24.20 -19.44 26.73
CA THR A 967 -25.66 -19.59 26.58
C THR A 967 -26.21 -18.33 25.93
N VAL A 968 -27.01 -18.51 24.87
CA VAL A 968 -27.74 -17.42 24.20
C VAL A 968 -29.22 -17.66 24.40
N THR A 969 -29.93 -16.65 24.89
CA THR A 969 -31.38 -16.65 25.07
C THR A 969 -31.98 -15.71 24.04
N ALA A 970 -32.65 -16.26 23.02
CA ALA A 970 -33.37 -15.51 22.00
C ALA A 970 -34.36 -16.42 21.27
N GLU A 971 -35.57 -15.92 20.98
CA GLU A 971 -36.60 -16.68 20.27
C GLU A 971 -36.26 -16.92 18.78
N ASN A 972 -35.50 -16.01 18.16
CA ASN A 972 -35.13 -16.05 16.73
C ASN A 972 -33.63 -15.87 16.50
N PHE A 973 -32.81 -16.80 16.99
CA PHE A 973 -31.36 -16.77 16.76
C PHE A 973 -30.99 -17.26 15.34
N LYS A 974 -30.59 -16.32 14.47
CA LYS A 974 -30.22 -16.59 13.06
C LYS A 974 -28.76 -16.26 12.80
N VAL A 975 -28.08 -17.12 12.05
CA VAL A 975 -26.74 -16.91 11.49
C VAL A 975 -26.89 -16.29 10.10
N GLN A 976 -26.11 -15.26 9.81
CA GLN A 976 -26.04 -14.66 8.48
C GLN A 976 -25.12 -15.49 7.59
N THR A 977 -25.64 -16.00 6.48
CA THR A 977 -24.88 -16.65 5.42
C THR A 977 -24.86 -15.77 4.16
N PRO A 978 -24.03 -16.09 3.15
CA PRO A 978 -24.06 -15.40 1.85
C PRO A 978 -25.41 -15.48 1.12
N GLU A 979 -26.27 -16.43 1.49
CA GLU A 979 -27.59 -16.65 0.88
C GLU A 979 -28.74 -16.02 1.69
N GLY A 980 -28.46 -15.53 2.91
CA GLY A 980 -29.44 -14.85 3.77
C GLY A 980 -29.32 -15.20 5.25
N LYS A 981 -30.32 -14.79 6.05
CA LYS A 981 -30.41 -15.11 7.48
C LYS A 981 -31.01 -16.51 7.66
N VAL A 982 -30.21 -17.45 8.13
CA VAL A 982 -30.60 -18.84 8.36
C VAL A 982 -30.68 -19.10 9.86
N ALA A 983 -31.74 -19.72 10.36
CA ALA A 983 -31.87 -20.02 11.79
C ALA A 983 -30.78 -20.99 12.24
N LEU A 984 -30.08 -20.72 13.37
CA LEU A 984 -29.07 -21.65 13.88
C LEU A 984 -29.71 -22.96 14.34
N MET A 985 -30.90 -22.85 14.93
CA MET A 985 -31.72 -23.98 15.36
C MET A 985 -33.00 -24.02 14.51
N THR A 986 -33.42 -25.21 14.10
CA THR A 986 -34.73 -25.45 13.53
C THR A 986 -35.82 -25.28 14.60
N SER A 987 -37.08 -25.12 14.19
CA SER A 987 -38.21 -24.94 15.12
C SER A 987 -38.42 -26.10 16.10
N ASP A 988 -37.85 -27.29 15.82
CA ASP A 988 -37.85 -28.46 16.71
C ASP A 988 -36.58 -28.58 17.58
N GLY A 989 -35.73 -27.56 17.61
CA GLY A 989 -34.58 -27.45 18.53
C GLY A 989 -33.32 -28.21 18.10
N LYS A 990 -33.19 -28.55 16.82
CA LYS A 990 -31.97 -29.19 16.26
C LYS A 990 -31.10 -28.14 15.57
N VAL A 991 -29.79 -28.39 15.48
CA VAL A 991 -28.88 -27.56 14.69
C VAL A 991 -29.27 -27.62 13.23
N ASN A 992 -29.40 -26.47 12.58
CA ASN A 992 -29.78 -26.38 11.19
C ASN A 992 -28.68 -26.93 10.27
N ALA A 993 -29.04 -27.94 9.46
CA ALA A 993 -28.10 -28.66 8.60
C ALA A 993 -27.49 -27.79 7.49
N ASP A 994 -28.19 -26.73 7.08
CA ASP A 994 -27.71 -25.77 6.06
C ASP A 994 -26.48 -24.97 6.52
N LEU A 995 -26.14 -25.04 7.82
CA LEU A 995 -25.00 -24.33 8.44
C LEU A 995 -23.79 -25.24 8.71
N ILE A 996 -23.82 -26.51 8.31
CA ILE A 996 -22.77 -27.48 8.62
C ILE A 996 -21.93 -27.80 7.37
N GLU A 997 -20.78 -27.16 7.24
CA GLU A 997 -19.69 -27.56 6.33
C GLU A 997 -18.47 -27.96 7.18
N ALA A 998 -18.17 -29.26 7.27
CA ALA A 998 -17.17 -29.78 8.20
C ALA A 998 -16.21 -30.78 7.53
N ARG A 999 -14.90 -30.63 7.81
CA ARG A 999 -13.86 -31.57 7.35
C ARG A 999 -13.99 -32.98 7.96
N SER A 1000 -14.63 -33.09 9.13
CA SER A 1000 -15.00 -34.36 9.76
C SER A 1000 -16.21 -34.17 10.67
N VAL A 1001 -17.20 -35.06 10.59
CA VAL A 1001 -18.35 -35.13 11.52
C VAL A 1001 -18.21 -36.39 12.36
N ARG A 1002 -18.28 -36.25 13.69
CA ARG A 1002 -18.18 -37.36 14.65
C ARG A 1002 -19.31 -37.25 15.65
N THR A 1003 -20.09 -38.32 15.82
CA THR A 1003 -21.11 -38.38 16.86
C THR A 1003 -20.58 -39.14 18.07
N LEU A 1004 -20.86 -38.65 19.28
CA LEU A 1004 -20.62 -39.41 20.50
C LEU A 1004 -21.71 -40.48 20.64
N PRO A 1005 -21.40 -41.71 21.10
CA PRO A 1005 -22.39 -42.76 21.24
C PRO A 1005 -23.41 -42.39 22.33
N GLY A 1006 -24.66 -42.15 21.91
CA GLY A 1006 -25.81 -42.18 22.80
C GLY A 1006 -26.19 -43.63 23.11
N ALA A 1007 -27.02 -43.84 24.15
CA ALA A 1007 -27.34 -45.16 24.70
C ALA A 1007 -27.88 -46.21 23.70
N ASN A 1008 -28.25 -45.82 22.47
CA ASN A 1008 -28.94 -46.67 21.49
C ASN A 1008 -28.42 -46.62 20.02
N GLY A 1009 -27.20 -46.15 19.66
CA GLY A 1009 -26.93 -46.04 18.21
C GLY A 1009 -25.51 -45.87 17.67
N LEU A 1010 -25.39 -46.25 16.39
CA LEU A 1010 -24.22 -46.17 15.50
C LEU A 1010 -23.66 -44.74 15.36
N HIS A 1011 -22.36 -44.63 15.06
CA HIS A 1011 -21.71 -43.36 14.76
C HIS A 1011 -21.04 -43.37 13.37
N ILE A 1012 -20.81 -42.17 12.83
CA ILE A 1012 -20.24 -41.91 11.50
C ILE A 1012 -18.87 -41.25 11.71
N ASP A 1013 -17.82 -41.73 11.02
CA ASP A 1013 -16.51 -41.08 10.95
C ASP A 1013 -16.12 -40.86 9.48
N MET A 1014 -15.70 -39.64 9.14
CA MET A 1014 -15.31 -39.25 7.78
C MET A 1014 -13.88 -38.69 7.79
N ARG A 1015 -12.94 -39.33 7.09
CA ARG A 1015 -11.51 -38.93 7.00
C ARG A 1015 -10.89 -39.33 5.67
N GLU A 1016 -10.13 -38.42 5.05
CA GLU A 1016 -9.25 -38.70 3.89
C GLU A 1016 -9.90 -39.59 2.81
N GLY A 1017 -11.06 -39.18 2.30
CA GLY A 1017 -11.79 -39.93 1.26
C GLY A 1017 -12.46 -41.21 1.73
N THR A 1018 -12.48 -41.48 3.04
CA THR A 1018 -13.12 -42.64 3.66
C THR A 1018 -14.32 -42.24 4.54
N PHE A 1019 -15.44 -42.94 4.39
CA PHE A 1019 -16.67 -42.83 5.16
C PHE A 1019 -16.93 -44.16 5.89
N ASP A 1020 -16.78 -44.17 7.21
CA ASP A 1020 -16.97 -45.36 8.04
C ASP A 1020 -18.23 -45.21 8.91
N ILE A 1021 -19.08 -46.24 8.88
CA ILE A 1021 -20.14 -46.46 9.84
C ILE A 1021 -19.64 -47.50 10.84
N LEU A 1022 -19.55 -47.10 12.10
CA LEU A 1022 -18.95 -47.87 13.18
C LEU A 1022 -20.03 -48.37 14.15
N THR A 1023 -19.86 -49.59 14.64
CA THR A 1023 -20.71 -50.18 15.69
C THR A 1023 -20.43 -49.53 17.05
N ALA A 1024 -21.26 -49.86 18.05
CA ALA A 1024 -21.17 -49.29 19.40
C ALA A 1024 -19.81 -49.54 20.11
N ASP A 1025 -19.03 -50.52 19.65
CA ASP A 1025 -17.71 -50.91 20.13
C ASP A 1025 -16.56 -50.47 19.21
N ASN A 1026 -16.76 -49.43 18.37
CA ASN A 1026 -15.78 -48.87 17.43
C ASN A 1026 -15.26 -49.86 16.37
N ARG A 1027 -16.02 -50.90 16.03
CA ARG A 1027 -15.69 -51.78 14.91
C ARG A 1027 -16.33 -51.26 13.62
N LYS A 1028 -15.64 -51.37 12.49
CA LYS A 1028 -16.22 -51.01 11.20
C LYS A 1028 -17.41 -51.92 10.94
N GLY A 1029 -18.55 -51.32 10.58
CA GLY A 1029 -19.73 -52.02 10.10
C GLY A 1029 -19.89 -51.84 8.59
N ILE A 1030 -19.71 -50.62 8.09
CA ILE A 1030 -19.67 -50.28 6.66
C ILE A 1030 -18.54 -49.26 6.44
N SER A 1031 -17.77 -49.40 5.36
CA SER A 1031 -16.72 -48.45 4.96
C SER A 1031 -16.86 -48.14 3.48
N MET A 1032 -16.86 -46.87 3.10
CA MET A 1032 -16.65 -46.43 1.73
C MET A 1032 -15.27 -45.80 1.66
N THR A 1033 -14.38 -46.28 0.81
CA THR A 1033 -12.99 -45.83 0.74
C THR A 1033 -12.45 -45.90 -0.68
N VAL A 1034 -11.22 -45.47 -0.92
CA VAL A 1034 -10.51 -45.66 -2.18
C VAL A 1034 -9.25 -46.49 -1.93
N ASP A 1035 -8.96 -47.44 -2.82
CA ASP A 1035 -7.73 -48.23 -2.73
C ASP A 1035 -6.49 -47.42 -3.15
N GLU A 1036 -5.31 -48.02 -3.01
CA GLU A 1036 -4.02 -47.38 -3.33
C GLU A 1036 -3.88 -46.95 -4.81
N ASN A 1037 -4.73 -47.46 -5.70
CA ASN A 1037 -4.77 -47.10 -7.11
C ASN A 1037 -5.89 -46.09 -7.44
N GLY A 1038 -6.62 -45.61 -6.43
CA GLY A 1038 -7.70 -44.62 -6.56
C GLY A 1038 -9.06 -45.21 -6.95
N PHE A 1039 -9.25 -46.52 -6.88
CA PHE A 1039 -10.54 -47.15 -7.16
C PHE A 1039 -11.46 -47.11 -5.93
N PRO A 1040 -12.75 -46.78 -6.07
CA PRO A 1040 -13.68 -46.74 -4.94
C PRO A 1040 -14.11 -48.15 -4.49
N HIS A 1041 -14.20 -48.34 -3.18
CA HIS A 1041 -14.63 -49.56 -2.51
C HIS A 1041 -15.79 -49.26 -1.54
N LEU A 1042 -16.78 -50.15 -1.49
CA LEU A 1042 -17.83 -50.18 -0.46
C LEU A 1042 -17.76 -51.53 0.24
N VAL A 1043 -17.32 -51.51 1.49
CA VAL A 1043 -16.98 -52.69 2.29
C VAL A 1043 -17.97 -52.84 3.44
N PHE A 1044 -18.59 -54.00 3.55
CA PHE A 1044 -19.41 -54.40 4.69
C PHE A 1044 -18.62 -55.32 5.60
N PHE A 1045 -18.70 -55.08 6.89
CA PHE A 1045 -17.97 -55.82 7.91
C PHE A 1045 -18.95 -56.66 8.76
N ASP A 1046 -18.46 -57.78 9.29
CA ASP A 1046 -19.22 -58.60 10.24
C ASP A 1046 -19.23 -58.00 11.66
N ARG A 1047 -19.89 -58.68 12.61
CA ARG A 1047 -20.03 -58.20 14.00
C ARG A 1047 -18.70 -58.18 14.76
N GLU A 1048 -17.69 -58.85 14.22
CA GLU A 1048 -16.33 -58.90 14.72
C GLU A 1048 -15.42 -57.84 14.08
N GLY A 1049 -15.95 -57.03 13.14
CA GLY A 1049 -15.22 -55.95 12.47
C GLY A 1049 -14.34 -56.42 11.32
N ARG A 1050 -14.60 -57.59 10.74
CA ARG A 1050 -13.85 -58.14 9.60
C ARG A 1050 -14.61 -57.90 8.31
N ALA A 1051 -13.90 -57.50 7.25
CA ALA A 1051 -14.50 -57.28 5.93
C ALA A 1051 -15.14 -58.57 5.43
N LYS A 1052 -16.46 -58.55 5.26
CA LYS A 1052 -17.28 -59.68 4.83
C LYS A 1052 -17.63 -59.61 3.36
N TYR A 1053 -17.91 -58.41 2.85
CA TYR A 1053 -18.17 -58.15 1.44
C TYR A 1053 -17.50 -56.85 1.04
N ASP A 1054 -16.64 -56.89 0.03
CA ASP A 1054 -16.08 -55.69 -0.58
C ASP A 1054 -16.57 -55.65 -2.02
N LEU A 1055 -17.36 -54.63 -2.34
CA LEU A 1055 -17.91 -54.47 -3.68
C LEU A 1055 -16.85 -53.94 -4.65
N GLY A 1056 -15.81 -53.23 -4.20
CA GLY A 1056 -14.79 -52.62 -5.06
C GLY A 1056 -15.33 -51.82 -6.25
N TYR A 1057 -14.45 -51.43 -7.17
CA TYR A 1057 -14.85 -50.69 -8.37
C TYR A 1057 -15.78 -51.50 -9.29
N THR A 1058 -15.53 -52.80 -9.45
CA THR A 1058 -16.30 -53.67 -10.35
C THR A 1058 -17.70 -53.95 -9.80
N GLY A 1059 -17.85 -54.24 -8.50
CA GLY A 1059 -19.15 -54.48 -7.88
C GLY A 1059 -19.96 -53.20 -7.68
N LEU A 1060 -19.32 -52.05 -7.44
CA LEU A 1060 -20.00 -50.74 -7.51
C LEU A 1060 -20.47 -50.42 -8.93
N LYS A 1061 -19.68 -50.73 -9.97
CA LYS A 1061 -20.08 -50.62 -11.37
C LYS A 1061 -21.26 -51.53 -11.72
N GLU A 1062 -21.34 -52.72 -11.11
CA GLU A 1062 -22.50 -53.60 -11.23
C GLU A 1062 -23.73 -53.07 -10.46
N LEU A 1063 -23.55 -52.39 -9.33
CA LEU A 1063 -24.62 -51.75 -8.56
C LEU A 1063 -25.30 -50.59 -9.32
N VAL A 1064 -24.52 -49.80 -10.08
CA VAL A 1064 -25.04 -48.74 -10.97
C VAL A 1064 -25.65 -49.33 -12.26
N SER A 1065 -25.35 -50.59 -12.57
CA SER A 1065 -26.03 -51.35 -13.64
C SER A 1065 -27.33 -52.03 -13.19
N ALA A 1066 -27.74 -51.86 -11.93
CA ALA A 1066 -29.02 -52.35 -11.38
C ALA A 1066 -30.23 -51.44 -11.66
N TYR A 1067 -30.11 -50.53 -12.63
CA TYR A 1067 -31.23 -50.05 -13.45
C TYR A 1067 -30.75 -49.94 -14.90
N ARG A 1068 -30.83 -51.05 -15.64
CA ARG A 1068 -30.80 -50.99 -17.11
C ARG A 1068 -32.23 -50.80 -17.62
N ALA A 1069 -32.37 -49.93 -18.63
CA ALA A 1069 -33.58 -49.77 -19.43
C ALA A 1069 -34.22 -51.13 -19.75
N ALA A 1070 -35.55 -51.20 -19.73
CA ALA A 1070 -36.29 -52.43 -20.03
C ALA A 1070 -35.90 -52.96 -21.41
N TYR A 1071 -35.19 -54.09 -21.45
CA TYR A 1071 -34.92 -54.83 -22.68
C TYR A 1071 -35.71 -56.13 -22.64
N TRP A 1072 -36.43 -56.41 -23.73
CA TRP A 1072 -37.10 -57.68 -23.95
C TRP A 1072 -36.10 -58.82 -23.90
N THR A 1073 -36.38 -59.83 -23.08
CA THR A 1073 -35.50 -61.00 -22.96
C THR A 1073 -35.96 -62.07 -23.93
N ARG A 1074 -35.11 -62.38 -24.92
CA ARG A 1074 -35.31 -63.43 -25.92
C ARG A 1074 -34.88 -64.78 -25.32
N ARG A 1075 -35.83 -65.69 -25.10
CA ARG A 1075 -35.59 -67.02 -24.52
C ARG A 1075 -35.78 -68.10 -25.60
N ARG A 1076 -34.77 -68.95 -25.80
CA ARG A 1076 -34.79 -70.07 -26.75
C ARG A 1076 -35.55 -71.26 -26.13
N LEU A 1077 -36.61 -71.72 -26.79
CA LEU A 1077 -37.50 -72.76 -26.23
C LEU A 1077 -37.22 -74.17 -26.77
N VAL A 1078 -36.91 -74.29 -28.06
CA VAL A 1078 -36.60 -75.58 -28.70
C VAL A 1078 -35.42 -75.40 -29.64
N ASP A 1079 -34.43 -76.27 -29.49
CA ASP A 1079 -33.23 -76.33 -30.33
C ASP A 1079 -33.22 -77.70 -31.03
N VAL A 1080 -33.47 -77.73 -32.35
CA VAL A 1080 -33.34 -78.96 -33.14
C VAL A 1080 -31.85 -79.16 -33.45
N THR A 1081 -31.08 -79.53 -32.43
CA THR A 1081 -29.62 -79.67 -32.57
C THR A 1081 -29.27 -80.82 -33.53
N GLY A 1082 -28.27 -80.59 -34.37
CA GLY A 1082 -27.83 -81.53 -35.41
C GLY A 1082 -27.40 -82.92 -34.92
N ARG A 1083 -27.24 -83.18 -33.61
CA ARG A 1083 -26.88 -84.52 -33.12
C ARG A 1083 -28.00 -85.55 -33.31
N GLY A 1084 -29.26 -85.16 -33.19
CA GLY A 1084 -30.40 -86.09 -33.38
C GLY A 1084 -30.65 -86.43 -34.84
N LEU A 1085 -30.58 -85.43 -35.73
CA LEU A 1085 -30.76 -85.60 -37.17
C LEU A 1085 -29.55 -86.23 -37.86
N ALA A 1086 -28.32 -85.93 -37.44
CA ALA A 1086 -27.11 -86.53 -38.01
C ALA A 1086 -26.99 -88.04 -37.70
N ALA A 1087 -27.60 -88.52 -36.62
CA ALA A 1087 -27.64 -89.95 -36.29
C ALA A 1087 -28.53 -90.76 -37.24
N VAL A 1088 -29.56 -90.13 -37.84
CA VAL A 1088 -30.47 -90.77 -38.81
C VAL A 1088 -30.06 -90.46 -40.25
N TRP A 1089 -29.56 -89.25 -40.54
CA TRP A 1089 -29.05 -88.82 -41.85
C TRP A 1089 -27.70 -88.08 -41.72
N PRO A 1090 -26.56 -88.75 -41.99
CA PRO A 1090 -25.21 -88.27 -41.65
C PRO A 1090 -24.71 -86.99 -42.33
N LYS A 1091 -25.47 -86.39 -43.25
CA LYS A 1091 -25.04 -85.24 -44.08
C LYS A 1091 -26.02 -84.05 -44.10
N THR A 1092 -26.79 -83.84 -43.03
CA THR A 1092 -27.79 -82.75 -42.93
C THR A 1092 -27.21 -81.45 -42.31
N ALA A 1093 -27.62 -80.28 -42.84
CA ALA A 1093 -27.32 -78.95 -42.28
C ALA A 1093 -28.42 -78.48 -41.29
N ARG A 1094 -28.09 -77.50 -40.42
CA ARG A 1094 -28.75 -77.19 -39.13
C ARG A 1094 -30.21 -76.66 -39.21
N GLY A 1095 -30.99 -76.93 -38.15
CA GLY A 1095 -32.45 -76.77 -38.06
C GLY A 1095 -32.97 -75.40 -37.58
N ARG A 1096 -34.23 -75.36 -37.11
CA ARG A 1096 -34.97 -74.14 -36.71
C ARG A 1096 -34.94 -73.91 -35.20
N GLU A 1097 -34.89 -72.65 -34.76
CA GLU A 1097 -35.03 -72.27 -33.36
C GLU A 1097 -36.30 -71.45 -33.12
N TRP A 1098 -37.01 -71.78 -32.03
CA TRP A 1098 -38.17 -71.02 -31.57
C TRP A 1098 -37.79 -70.13 -30.40
N HIS A 1099 -38.16 -68.85 -30.47
CA HIS A 1099 -37.91 -67.87 -29.42
C HIS A 1099 -39.21 -67.33 -28.85
N GLU A 1100 -39.23 -67.13 -27.53
CA GLU A 1100 -40.27 -66.40 -26.81
C GLU A 1100 -39.65 -65.13 -26.21
N TYR A 1101 -40.37 -64.02 -26.29
CA TYR A 1101 -39.93 -62.73 -25.77
C TYR A 1101 -40.74 -62.38 -24.52
N HIS A 1102 -40.04 -62.06 -23.42
CA HIS A 1102 -40.69 -61.64 -22.17
C HIS A 1102 -40.27 -60.22 -21.80
N ALA A 1103 -41.21 -59.46 -21.22
CA ALA A 1103 -40.93 -58.22 -20.53
C ALA A 1103 -40.15 -58.47 -19.22
N ALA A 1104 -39.46 -57.44 -18.72
CA ALA A 1104 -38.44 -57.58 -17.68
C ALA A 1104 -38.96 -58.24 -16.38
N PHE A 1105 -38.10 -59.07 -15.77
CA PHE A 1105 -38.34 -59.80 -14.52
C PHE A 1105 -38.18 -58.87 -13.32
N HIS A 1106 -39.21 -58.78 -12.48
CA HIS A 1106 -39.18 -57.96 -11.26
C HIS A 1106 -38.60 -58.77 -10.09
N TYR A 1107 -37.34 -58.51 -9.72
CA TYR A 1107 -36.57 -59.41 -8.84
C TYR A 1107 -37.09 -59.52 -7.40
N VAL A 1108 -37.88 -58.54 -6.92
CA VAL A 1108 -38.47 -58.55 -5.58
C VAL A 1108 -39.77 -59.36 -5.53
N THR A 1109 -40.51 -59.44 -6.66
CA THR A 1109 -41.81 -60.15 -6.72
C THR A 1109 -41.71 -61.50 -7.41
N GLY A 1110 -40.60 -61.78 -8.11
CA GLY A 1110 -40.37 -63.02 -8.84
C GLY A 1110 -41.26 -63.18 -10.08
N LYS A 1111 -41.94 -62.12 -10.53
CA LYS A 1111 -42.89 -62.15 -11.65
C LYS A 1111 -42.34 -61.42 -12.88
N LEU A 1112 -42.66 -61.95 -14.06
CA LEU A 1112 -42.44 -61.28 -15.36
C LEU A 1112 -43.61 -60.30 -15.59
N GLY A 1113 -43.36 -59.15 -16.24
CA GLY A 1113 -44.39 -58.13 -16.49
C GLY A 1113 -45.54 -58.64 -17.38
N GLU A 1114 -46.79 -58.29 -17.05
CA GLU A 1114 -48.02 -58.93 -17.56
C GLU A 1114 -48.50 -58.45 -18.95
N HIS A 1115 -47.79 -57.55 -19.64
CA HIS A 1115 -48.32 -56.85 -20.85
C HIS A 1115 -47.64 -57.21 -22.19
N ALA A 1116 -47.00 -58.38 -22.33
CA ALA A 1116 -46.36 -58.78 -23.59
C ALA A 1116 -47.34 -58.99 -24.77
N GLU A 1117 -48.63 -59.20 -24.47
CA GLU A 1117 -49.68 -59.42 -25.48
C GLU A 1117 -50.10 -58.13 -26.20
N GLU A 1118 -50.00 -56.97 -25.51
CA GLU A 1118 -50.47 -55.68 -26.04
C GLU A 1118 -49.52 -55.08 -27.08
N ASP A 1119 -48.23 -55.45 -27.04
CA ASP A 1119 -47.18 -54.98 -27.97
C ASP A 1119 -46.98 -55.91 -29.18
N GLY A 1120 -47.79 -56.96 -29.32
CA GLY A 1120 -47.80 -57.85 -30.49
C GLY A 1120 -46.56 -58.75 -30.67
N ARG A 1121 -45.78 -59.00 -29.60
CA ARG A 1121 -44.53 -59.79 -29.65
C ARG A 1121 -44.62 -61.08 -28.84
N LEU A 1122 -45.47 -62.01 -29.28
CA LEU A 1122 -45.52 -63.37 -28.77
C LEU A 1122 -45.07 -64.33 -29.86
N PHE A 1123 -43.80 -64.74 -29.76
CA PHE A 1123 -43.13 -65.78 -30.55
C PHE A 1123 -42.70 -65.39 -31.97
N GLU A 1124 -41.40 -65.60 -32.26
CA GLU A 1124 -40.82 -65.41 -33.58
C GLU A 1124 -39.94 -66.61 -33.95
N LEU A 1125 -39.99 -67.01 -35.21
CA LEU A 1125 -39.32 -68.19 -35.75
C LEU A 1125 -38.09 -67.74 -36.52
N GLU A 1126 -36.91 -68.19 -36.13
CA GLU A 1126 -35.66 -67.80 -36.80
C GLU A 1126 -35.06 -69.02 -37.53
N ASP A 1127 -34.97 -68.91 -38.86
CA ASP A 1127 -34.29 -69.89 -39.70
C ASP A 1127 -32.79 -69.53 -39.77
N PHE A 1128 -31.90 -70.50 -39.54
CA PHE A 1128 -30.46 -70.30 -39.72
C PHE A 1128 -29.84 -71.41 -40.59
N ALA A 1129 -29.20 -71.00 -41.68
CA ALA A 1129 -28.41 -71.88 -42.54
C ALA A 1129 -26.95 -71.42 -42.58
N ALA A 1130 -26.02 -72.36 -42.60
CA ALA A 1130 -24.62 -72.10 -42.91
C ALA A 1130 -24.25 -72.83 -44.21
N PRO A 1131 -23.49 -72.21 -45.14
CA PRO A 1131 -22.98 -72.90 -46.32
C PRO A 1131 -21.96 -73.98 -45.90
N ILE A 1132 -22.01 -75.12 -46.58
CA ILE A 1132 -21.06 -76.24 -46.36
C ILE A 1132 -19.67 -75.79 -46.85
N PRO A 1133 -18.58 -76.04 -46.10
CA PRO A 1133 -17.23 -75.62 -46.51
C PRO A 1133 -16.79 -76.26 -47.85
N ASP A 1134 -16.06 -75.49 -48.64
CA ASP A 1134 -15.52 -75.92 -49.94
C ASP A 1134 -14.56 -77.12 -49.81
N GLY A 1135 -14.70 -78.11 -50.70
CA GLY A 1135 -13.82 -79.30 -50.78
C GLY A 1135 -14.44 -80.63 -50.34
N TRP A 1136 -15.74 -80.68 -50.04
CA TRP A 1136 -16.46 -81.93 -49.67
C TRP A 1136 -17.26 -82.57 -50.82
N TYR A 1137 -16.97 -82.17 -52.06
CA TYR A 1137 -17.53 -82.77 -53.28
C TYR A 1137 -16.70 -83.99 -53.69
N THR A 1138 -17.32 -85.17 -53.73
CA THR A 1138 -16.77 -86.34 -54.41
C THR A 1138 -17.60 -86.63 -55.66
N ASP A 1139 -17.00 -87.30 -56.65
CA ASP A 1139 -17.60 -87.60 -57.97
C ASP A 1139 -18.90 -88.44 -57.92
N GLU A 1140 -19.34 -88.86 -56.73
CA GLU A 1140 -20.61 -89.58 -56.52
C GLU A 1140 -21.76 -88.68 -56.04
N ASN A 1141 -21.58 -87.37 -55.82
CA ASN A 1141 -22.71 -86.50 -55.42
C ASN A 1141 -22.53 -85.02 -55.78
N LEU A 1142 -22.75 -84.68 -57.05
CA LEU A 1142 -22.55 -83.33 -57.61
C LEU A 1142 -23.75 -82.37 -57.51
N GLU A 1143 -24.91 -82.77 -56.97
CA GLU A 1143 -26.13 -81.92 -56.97
C GLU A 1143 -26.88 -81.81 -55.62
N GLY A 1144 -26.15 -81.55 -54.53
CA GLY A 1144 -26.74 -81.37 -53.20
C GLY A 1144 -26.86 -79.92 -52.73
N GLN A 1145 -27.89 -79.17 -53.17
CA GLN A 1145 -28.31 -77.90 -52.52
C GLN A 1145 -29.60 -78.13 -51.71
N PHE A 1146 -29.60 -77.81 -50.41
CA PHE A 1146 -30.77 -77.84 -49.53
C PHE A 1146 -31.00 -76.44 -48.94
N LEU A 1147 -32.19 -75.87 -49.13
CA LEU A 1147 -32.71 -74.71 -48.38
C LEU A 1147 -34.09 -75.10 -47.84
N ALA A 1148 -34.34 -74.87 -46.54
CA ALA A 1148 -35.62 -75.17 -45.90
C ALA A 1148 -36.60 -74.00 -46.03
N GLY A 1149 -37.86 -74.31 -46.37
CA GLY A 1149 -39.00 -73.40 -46.32
C GLY A 1149 -40.22 -74.11 -45.74
N GLY A 1150 -41.17 -73.32 -45.21
CA GLY A 1150 -42.53 -73.76 -44.92
C GLY A 1150 -43.03 -73.42 -43.52
N GLY A 1151 -44.11 -72.63 -43.45
CA GLY A 1151 -44.97 -72.44 -42.28
C GLY A 1151 -46.29 -73.21 -42.42
N GLU A 1152 -46.99 -73.37 -41.30
CA GLU A 1152 -48.46 -73.34 -41.08
C GLU A 1152 -48.72 -73.76 -39.62
N THR A 1153 -49.52 -72.97 -38.89
CA THR A 1153 -49.99 -73.21 -37.51
C THR A 1153 -51.46 -73.66 -37.54
N VAL A 1154 -51.85 -74.59 -36.68
CA VAL A 1154 -53.26 -74.85 -36.34
C VAL A 1154 -53.54 -74.17 -35.00
N ASP A 1155 -54.55 -73.28 -35.01
CA ASP A 1155 -55.05 -72.52 -33.88
C ASP A 1155 -56.45 -73.03 -33.54
N ASP A 1156 -56.59 -73.69 -32.39
CA ASP A 1156 -57.86 -74.18 -31.87
C ASP A 1156 -58.10 -73.51 -30.51
N GLY A 1157 -58.76 -72.35 -30.55
CA GLY A 1157 -59.00 -71.49 -29.38
C GLY A 1157 -59.96 -72.05 -28.33
N ASP A 1158 -59.75 -71.63 -27.08
CA ASP A 1158 -60.72 -71.70 -25.97
C ASP A 1158 -60.88 -70.29 -25.34
N PRO A 1159 -62.10 -69.72 -25.25
CA PRO A 1159 -62.32 -68.32 -24.83
C PRO A 1159 -62.18 -68.02 -23.33
N ASN A 1160 -61.79 -68.96 -22.47
CA ASN A 1160 -61.94 -68.82 -21.01
C ASN A 1160 -60.63 -68.66 -20.20
N GLY A 1161 -59.61 -67.99 -20.77
CA GLY A 1161 -58.60 -67.30 -19.95
C GLY A 1161 -57.73 -68.15 -19.01
N VAL A 1162 -57.60 -69.46 -19.27
CA VAL A 1162 -56.58 -70.32 -18.66
C VAL A 1162 -55.70 -70.87 -19.78
N PRO A 1163 -54.37 -70.69 -19.77
CA PRO A 1163 -53.53 -71.17 -20.87
C PRO A 1163 -53.51 -72.70 -20.87
N GLY A 1164 -54.30 -73.29 -21.77
CA GLY A 1164 -54.17 -74.69 -22.16
C GLY A 1164 -52.80 -74.94 -22.81
N PRO A 1165 -52.29 -76.18 -22.76
CA PRO A 1165 -51.01 -76.52 -23.36
C PRO A 1165 -51.02 -76.30 -24.89
N ARG A 1166 -50.14 -75.42 -25.40
CA ARG A 1166 -49.99 -75.23 -26.85
C ARG A 1166 -49.15 -76.36 -27.45
N VAL A 1167 -49.69 -76.99 -28.49
CA VAL A 1167 -49.08 -78.11 -29.23
C VAL A 1167 -48.61 -77.60 -30.58
N TYR A 1168 -47.37 -77.92 -30.96
CA TYR A 1168 -46.73 -77.44 -32.16
C TYR A 1168 -46.22 -78.62 -33.00
N GLY A 1169 -46.41 -78.55 -34.32
CA GLY A 1169 -45.93 -79.55 -35.27
C GLY A 1169 -44.79 -79.03 -36.13
N VAL A 1170 -43.72 -79.82 -36.31
CA VAL A 1170 -42.59 -79.53 -37.19
C VAL A 1170 -42.51 -80.59 -38.29
N LYS A 1171 -42.64 -80.16 -39.55
CA LYS A 1171 -42.48 -81.00 -40.75
C LYS A 1171 -41.02 -81.11 -41.18
N ILE A 1172 -40.55 -82.33 -41.38
CA ILE A 1172 -39.20 -82.66 -41.84
C ILE A 1172 -39.32 -83.33 -43.22
N GLY A 1173 -38.85 -82.67 -44.28
CA GLY A 1173 -38.93 -83.17 -45.66
C GLY A 1173 -37.58 -83.59 -46.25
N ARG A 1174 -37.58 -84.54 -47.20
CA ARG A 1174 -36.42 -84.93 -48.02
C ARG A 1174 -36.53 -84.32 -49.41
N THR A 1175 -35.48 -83.69 -49.92
CA THR A 1175 -35.40 -83.24 -51.33
C THR A 1175 -34.49 -84.18 -52.14
N GLU A 1176 -34.90 -84.45 -53.37
CA GLU A 1176 -34.08 -85.14 -54.39
C GLU A 1176 -34.13 -84.28 -55.67
N GLY A 1177 -32.96 -83.96 -56.24
CA GLY A 1177 -32.87 -83.12 -57.44
C GLY A 1177 -33.43 -81.70 -57.29
N GLY A 1178 -33.32 -81.11 -56.10
CA GLY A 1178 -33.77 -79.72 -55.85
C GLY A 1178 -35.28 -79.52 -55.71
N ARG A 1179 -36.10 -80.58 -55.67
CA ARG A 1179 -37.55 -80.51 -55.35
C ARG A 1179 -37.87 -81.27 -54.07
N PHE A 1180 -38.78 -80.74 -53.25
CA PHE A 1180 -39.30 -81.41 -52.06
C PHE A 1180 -40.11 -82.65 -52.49
N THR A 1181 -39.65 -83.83 -52.07
CA THR A 1181 -40.45 -85.05 -52.24
C THR A 1181 -41.50 -85.09 -51.14
N ARG A 1182 -42.77 -85.32 -51.51
CA ARG A 1182 -43.97 -85.06 -50.68
C ARG A 1182 -44.15 -85.93 -49.43
N LYS A 1183 -43.14 -86.67 -48.98
CA LYS A 1183 -43.17 -87.43 -47.73
C LYS A 1183 -42.42 -86.67 -46.64
N GLY A 1184 -43.09 -85.66 -46.08
CA GLY A 1184 -42.65 -85.01 -44.85
C GLY A 1184 -43.01 -85.87 -43.64
N LEU A 1185 -42.13 -85.92 -42.64
CA LEU A 1185 -42.41 -86.49 -41.33
C LEU A 1185 -42.74 -85.35 -40.38
N THR A 1186 -43.93 -85.36 -39.77
CA THR A 1186 -44.32 -84.32 -38.80
C THR A 1186 -44.07 -84.80 -37.37
N VAL A 1187 -43.29 -84.03 -36.60
CA VAL A 1187 -43.02 -84.29 -35.18
C VAL A 1187 -43.73 -83.26 -34.33
N TRP A 1188 -44.41 -83.69 -33.27
CA TRP A 1188 -45.23 -82.84 -32.42
C TRP A 1188 -44.60 -82.66 -31.04
N PHE A 1189 -44.71 -81.45 -30.49
CA PHE A 1189 -44.26 -81.14 -29.14
C PHE A 1189 -45.24 -80.20 -28.44
N ARG A 1190 -45.37 -80.44 -27.13
CA ARG A 1190 -46.20 -79.65 -26.23
C ARG A 1190 -45.30 -78.80 -25.36
N VAL A 1191 -45.67 -77.53 -25.18
CA VAL A 1191 -44.95 -76.61 -24.30
C VAL A 1191 -45.82 -76.27 -23.10
N VAL A 1192 -45.30 -76.53 -21.89
CA VAL A 1192 -45.95 -76.17 -20.62
C VAL A 1192 -44.90 -75.53 -19.72
N ASN A 1193 -45.20 -74.33 -19.20
CA ASN A 1193 -44.30 -73.58 -18.31
C ASN A 1193 -42.86 -73.43 -18.85
N GLY A 1194 -42.74 -73.18 -20.17
CA GLY A 1194 -41.45 -72.98 -20.84
C GLY A 1194 -40.57 -74.23 -21.00
N ARG A 1195 -41.10 -75.43 -20.74
CA ARG A 1195 -40.43 -76.71 -21.05
C ARG A 1195 -41.18 -77.43 -22.19
N ALA A 1196 -40.44 -77.78 -23.24
CA ALA A 1196 -40.96 -78.56 -24.35
C ALA A 1196 -40.74 -80.06 -24.11
N SER A 1197 -41.75 -80.87 -24.41
CA SER A 1197 -41.67 -82.33 -24.45
C SER A 1197 -42.35 -82.86 -25.71
N PHE A 1198 -41.79 -83.93 -26.29
CA PHE A 1198 -42.43 -84.63 -27.41
C PHE A 1198 -43.83 -85.09 -27.00
N CYS A 1199 -44.78 -85.00 -27.93
CA CYS A 1199 -46.15 -85.41 -27.69
C CYS A 1199 -46.75 -86.01 -28.96
N ASP A 1200 -47.91 -86.65 -28.88
CA ASP A 1200 -48.69 -87.00 -30.06
C ASP A 1200 -49.42 -85.78 -30.65
N THR A 1201 -50.15 -85.98 -31.75
CA THR A 1201 -50.96 -84.94 -32.43
C THR A 1201 -52.03 -84.33 -31.53
N GLU A 1202 -52.40 -84.99 -30.43
CA GLU A 1202 -53.41 -84.53 -29.47
C GLU A 1202 -52.78 -83.85 -28.23
N GLY A 1203 -51.44 -83.68 -28.21
CA GLY A 1203 -50.73 -82.97 -27.14
C GLY A 1203 -50.42 -83.82 -25.91
N LYS A 1204 -50.53 -85.14 -25.99
CA LYS A 1204 -50.21 -86.04 -24.88
C LYS A 1204 -48.71 -86.35 -24.86
N PRO A 1205 -48.00 -86.15 -23.73
CA PRO A 1205 -46.54 -86.33 -23.70
C PRO A 1205 -46.11 -87.76 -24.04
N LEU A 1206 -45.10 -87.87 -24.90
CA LEU A 1206 -44.42 -89.11 -25.26
C LEU A 1206 -43.03 -89.13 -24.61
N ALA A 1207 -42.69 -90.23 -23.95
CA ALA A 1207 -41.37 -90.43 -23.35
C ALA A 1207 -40.36 -90.92 -24.40
N VAL A 1208 -39.88 -90.00 -25.25
CA VAL A 1208 -38.94 -90.31 -26.33
C VAL A 1208 -37.60 -89.64 -26.05
N GLY A 1209 -36.53 -90.43 -25.97
CA GLY A 1209 -35.18 -89.93 -25.67
C GLY A 1209 -34.40 -89.42 -26.90
N LEU A 1210 -34.69 -89.96 -28.09
CA LEU A 1210 -34.05 -89.61 -29.36
C LEU A 1210 -35.09 -89.60 -30.49
N LEU A 1211 -34.93 -88.70 -31.47
CA LEU A 1211 -35.90 -88.48 -32.54
C LEU A 1211 -36.20 -89.75 -33.37
N GLN A 1212 -35.23 -90.66 -33.50
CA GLN A 1212 -35.37 -91.93 -34.22
C GLN A 1212 -36.43 -92.87 -33.63
N ASP A 1213 -36.73 -92.72 -32.34
CA ASP A 1213 -37.68 -93.57 -31.60
C ASP A 1213 -39.09 -92.94 -31.55
N TYR A 1214 -39.28 -91.79 -32.21
CA TYR A 1214 -40.57 -91.12 -32.32
C TYR A 1214 -41.48 -91.90 -33.28
N PRO A 1215 -42.77 -92.13 -32.95
CA PRO A 1215 -43.67 -92.90 -33.80
C PRO A 1215 -44.05 -92.09 -35.05
N PHE A 1216 -43.25 -92.21 -36.09
CA PHE A 1216 -43.48 -91.57 -37.38
C PHE A 1216 -44.69 -92.18 -38.07
N GLN A 1217 -45.82 -91.46 -38.07
CA GLN A 1217 -46.89 -91.74 -39.03
C GLN A 1217 -46.54 -91.02 -40.35
N PRO A 1218 -46.52 -91.72 -41.50
CA PRO A 1218 -46.39 -91.05 -42.77
C PRO A 1218 -47.65 -90.20 -43.02
N ASP A 1219 -47.47 -88.90 -43.29
CA ASP A 1219 -48.53 -88.03 -43.79
C ASP A 1219 -49.17 -88.69 -45.05
N ILE A 1220 -50.50 -88.76 -45.12
CA ILE A 1220 -51.25 -89.17 -46.32
C ILE A 1220 -51.28 -88.02 -47.32
#